data_AF-A0A8J7CFD1-F1
#
_entry.id   AF-A0A8J7CFD1-F1
#
_cell.length_a   1.000
_cell.length_b   1.000
_cell.length_c   1.000
_cell.angle_alpha   90.00
_cell.angle_beta   90.00
_cell.angle_gamma   90.00
#
_symmetry.space_group_name_H-M   'P 1'
#
loop_
_entity.id
_entity.type
_entity.pdbx_description
1 polymer ?
#
loop_
_entity_poly.entity_id
_entity_poly.type
_entity_poly.pdbx_seq_one_letter_code
_entity_poly.pdbx_strand_id
1 'polypeptide(L)'
;MINKLLAFAAFFYLIAVTAVTAAHRPAPVLALDGDDLWVEVTQNSGAIHRVLIRSGSAGVEPGRTGWSPEGLAGFVTWNEADGRRWSAWSRDGGMNWSDGRLVDTRLMLHDRSVKPGLEASAADTVRLVRFRSQALPEYRSAVRAAGGELLQYFPNNAYIVRMDEAAAARVAGLSFVERIEPYHPSYRLEDGLHTWLESDSGEDRLRVRVVTFEWGPGGKERILAAAAGLGIEAAAYWPSGHILELWVDRDQLRFLAAHDEVQWIDRWTEPETDMDLVRQDAGTDWLETNHGYCGQGVNGEVMDAGIDGGHQDFDGVLFHGGNNVDSHGTSTYGIVFGNGNRDGDGNAQATGHMPCPEAQGIFADYGFLGDRFAHTDELKNAPYFASFQTNSWGGGRTTAYNSASQEMDDIIWRLDITITQSQSNAGNTQSRPQAWAKNIISVGGIRHYNTLDTSDDRWAGGASTGPAADGRIKPDVNYWYDSIYTTTTGGYTSGFGGTSAATPEVAGVLGLMYQMWSENVWNTNPVGATVFERQPHFSTMKALLINNANQYPFSGETVDLRRTTQGWGRPSVQVAMERAARSFIVDETELLSIGESATFNVNVLPGEAELKITMVYPDPPGTTSSTLHRINDVDLKVTSPGGTQYYGNNGLRAGNYSTPDGSPNTVDTVENVFIQNPESGNWAVEITASEINQDAWLDTPGDDVSFALVVTGASGEAVCGNNEQEFGEDCDGLDLGGATCFDRGCTGGGALSCNVDCTYNTAACSECPVCGDGSCDKGEDCNGCIADCASAPDFACGNGICETADGETCVTCPADCNNIQKGKPTNRYCCGDGVAGDNPVDCGDARCNGGGNTCTVLPALAYCCGDAVCEDIEDLGNCAADCTPTVPGEAGGGEYLQVTGFDAATGTLSISYGVPCAATDHTIEFGELTRTNLASYNWAGQECGLGNAGVYNWSTIGTPDAMFFVIVGNNGTQEGSYGADGDGQERLEDSTSGACPMEQNLAYTCN
;
A
#
# COMPACT_ATOMS: atom_id res chain seq x y z
N MET A 1 50.86 -30.38 2.02
CA MET A 1 49.40 -30.43 1.77
C MET A 1 49.01 -31.57 0.83
N ILE A 2 49.65 -31.72 -0.34
CA ILE A 2 49.34 -32.75 -1.37
C ILE A 2 49.04 -34.17 -0.80
N ASN A 3 49.88 -34.70 0.10
CA ASN A 3 49.68 -36.05 0.68
C ASN A 3 48.46 -36.21 1.62
N LYS A 4 47.64 -35.17 1.87
CA LYS A 4 46.35 -35.32 2.56
C LYS A 4 45.16 -35.51 1.61
N LEU A 5 45.20 -34.96 0.38
CA LEU A 5 44.09 -35.14 -0.58
C LEU A 5 44.00 -36.59 -1.08
N LEU A 6 45.15 -37.21 -1.34
CA LEU A 6 45.24 -38.61 -1.82
C LEU A 6 44.67 -39.64 -0.81
N ALA A 7 44.60 -39.31 0.48
CA ALA A 7 43.96 -40.16 1.49
C ALA A 7 42.42 -40.03 1.47
N PHE A 8 41.89 -38.85 1.15
CA PHE A 8 40.44 -38.62 1.07
C PHE A 8 39.83 -39.27 -0.18
N ALA A 9 40.48 -39.12 -1.34
CA ALA A 9 40.04 -39.74 -2.59
C ALA A 9 39.96 -41.28 -2.52
N ALA A 10 40.88 -41.91 -1.77
CA ALA A 10 40.93 -43.37 -1.63
C ALA A 10 39.78 -43.97 -0.79
N PHE A 11 39.11 -43.18 0.06
CA PHE A 11 38.02 -43.69 0.90
C PHE A 11 36.68 -43.75 0.16
N PHE A 12 36.40 -42.78 -0.71
CA PHE A 12 35.19 -42.77 -1.55
C PHE A 12 35.25 -43.78 -2.71
N TYR A 13 36.43 -44.03 -3.29
CA TYR A 13 36.56 -44.93 -4.44
C TYR A 13 36.37 -46.43 -4.11
N LEU A 14 36.12 -46.78 -2.84
CA LEU A 14 35.84 -48.16 -2.41
C LEU A 14 34.36 -48.43 -2.05
N ILE A 15 33.47 -47.44 -2.21
CA ILE A 15 32.00 -47.61 -2.06
C ILE A 15 31.28 -47.14 -3.34
N ALA A 16 31.80 -47.55 -4.50
CA ALA A 16 31.25 -47.20 -5.83
C ALA A 16 31.14 -48.37 -6.81
N VAL A 17 31.42 -49.62 -6.39
CA VAL A 17 31.20 -50.84 -7.19
C VAL A 17 30.54 -51.95 -6.38
N THR A 18 29.45 -51.60 -5.70
CA THR A 18 28.32 -52.52 -5.57
C THR A 18 27.16 -51.92 -6.33
N ALA A 19 26.80 -52.54 -7.46
CA ALA A 19 25.48 -52.31 -8.04
C ALA A 19 24.45 -52.89 -7.06
N VAL A 20 23.98 -52.05 -6.13
CA VAL A 20 22.70 -52.29 -5.46
C VAL A 20 21.67 -52.20 -6.57
N THR A 21 21.31 -53.36 -7.13
CA THR A 21 20.15 -53.48 -7.99
C THR A 21 18.96 -53.01 -7.17
N ALA A 22 18.47 -51.80 -7.43
CA ALA A 22 17.35 -51.22 -6.72
C ALA A 22 16.22 -52.27 -6.69
N ALA A 23 15.89 -52.74 -5.49
CA ALA A 23 14.88 -53.78 -5.32
C ALA A 23 13.61 -53.25 -5.97
N HIS A 24 13.06 -54.00 -6.93
CA HIS A 24 11.97 -53.53 -7.78
C HIS A 24 10.72 -53.32 -6.93
N ARG A 25 10.59 -52.11 -6.38
CA ARG A 25 9.51 -51.74 -5.48
C ARG A 25 8.20 -51.84 -6.24
N PRO A 26 7.17 -52.52 -5.70
CA PRO A 26 5.86 -52.54 -6.34
C PRO A 26 5.42 -51.12 -6.66
N ALA A 27 4.92 -50.90 -7.87
CA ALA A 27 4.37 -49.61 -8.26
C ALA A 27 3.19 -49.28 -7.32
N PRO A 28 2.96 -48.00 -6.99
CA PRO A 28 1.81 -47.61 -6.17
C PRO A 28 0.50 -48.05 -6.85
N VAL A 29 -0.47 -48.49 -6.07
CA VAL A 29 -1.77 -48.98 -6.56
C VAL A 29 -2.85 -48.00 -6.16
N LEU A 30 -3.78 -47.68 -7.07
CA LEU A 30 -4.97 -46.90 -6.74
C LEU A 30 -6.09 -47.83 -6.26
N ALA A 31 -6.70 -47.49 -5.12
CA ALA A 31 -7.77 -48.25 -4.49
C ALA A 31 -8.95 -47.33 -4.15
N LEU A 32 -10.18 -47.77 -4.44
CA LEU A 32 -11.41 -47.05 -4.10
C LEU A 32 -12.03 -47.61 -2.81
N ASP A 33 -12.59 -46.73 -1.98
CA ASP A 33 -13.41 -47.07 -0.82
C ASP A 33 -14.67 -46.20 -0.83
N GLY A 34 -15.78 -46.72 -1.34
CA GLY A 34 -16.90 -45.87 -1.75
C GLY A 34 -16.47 -44.89 -2.84
N ASP A 35 -16.62 -43.59 -2.58
CA ASP A 35 -16.18 -42.51 -3.46
C ASP A 35 -14.79 -41.94 -3.06
N ASP A 36 -14.12 -42.48 -2.04
CA ASP A 36 -12.78 -42.06 -1.65
C ASP A 36 -11.69 -42.81 -2.44
N LEU A 37 -10.70 -42.07 -2.95
CA LEU A 37 -9.58 -42.59 -3.71
C LEU A 37 -8.28 -42.58 -2.88
N TRP A 38 -7.70 -43.75 -2.74
CA TRP A 38 -6.51 -44.03 -1.93
C TRP A 38 -5.35 -44.51 -2.79
N VAL A 39 -4.12 -44.24 -2.34
CA VAL A 39 -2.90 -44.89 -2.84
C VAL A 39 -2.44 -45.95 -1.85
N GLU A 40 -2.23 -47.17 -2.34
CA GLU A 40 -1.66 -48.29 -1.61
C GLU A 40 -0.20 -48.51 -2.05
N VAL A 41 0.70 -48.47 -1.08
CA VAL A 41 2.14 -48.63 -1.26
C VAL A 41 2.63 -49.86 -0.48
N THR A 42 3.20 -50.83 -1.19
CA THR A 42 3.89 -51.95 -0.53
C THR A 42 5.23 -51.46 0.02
N GLN A 43 5.39 -51.57 1.33
CA GLN A 43 6.62 -51.25 2.05
C GLN A 43 7.61 -52.41 1.99
N ASN A 44 8.89 -52.14 2.23
CA ASN A 44 9.96 -53.17 2.21
C ASN A 44 9.77 -54.29 3.25
N SER A 45 8.90 -54.07 4.25
CA SER A 45 8.45 -55.07 5.24
C SER A 45 7.35 -56.03 4.72
N GLY A 46 6.81 -55.79 3.52
CA GLY A 46 5.62 -56.47 2.99
C GLY A 46 4.29 -55.91 3.52
N ALA A 47 4.31 -54.90 4.39
CA ALA A 47 3.10 -54.19 4.81
C ALA A 47 2.57 -53.28 3.69
N ILE A 48 1.25 -53.13 3.59
CA ILE A 48 0.61 -52.13 2.74
C ILE A 48 0.38 -50.88 3.59
N HIS A 49 0.93 -49.76 3.15
CA HIS A 49 0.60 -48.42 3.64
C HIS A 49 -0.45 -47.82 2.72
N ARG A 50 -1.48 -47.14 3.26
CA ARG A 50 -2.62 -46.63 2.50
C ARG A 50 -2.88 -45.17 2.88
N VAL A 51 -2.92 -44.29 1.89
CA VAL A 51 -3.07 -42.84 2.07
C VAL A 51 -4.21 -42.32 1.20
N LEU A 52 -5.11 -41.52 1.76
CA LEU A 52 -6.17 -40.85 1.02
C LEU A 52 -5.53 -39.74 0.18
N ILE A 53 -5.90 -39.66 -1.11
CA ILE A 53 -5.43 -38.58 -1.99
C ILE A 53 -6.57 -37.74 -2.59
N ARG A 54 -7.83 -38.21 -2.46
CA ARG A 54 -9.02 -37.44 -2.83
C ARG A 54 -10.32 -38.08 -2.34
N SER A 55 -11.26 -37.28 -1.86
CA SER A 55 -12.66 -37.68 -1.61
C SER A 55 -13.61 -37.30 -2.73
N GLY A 56 -14.74 -38.01 -2.86
CA GLY A 56 -15.80 -37.72 -3.83
C GLY A 56 -15.44 -38.03 -5.30
N SER A 57 -14.51 -38.95 -5.53
CA SER A 57 -13.98 -39.33 -6.85
C SER A 57 -14.90 -40.30 -7.59
N ALA A 58 -16.00 -39.79 -8.13
CA ALA A 58 -17.02 -40.59 -8.81
C ALA A 58 -16.52 -41.15 -10.17
N GLY A 59 -16.22 -42.45 -10.21
CA GLY A 59 -15.89 -43.17 -11.45
C GLY A 59 -14.45 -42.96 -11.93
N VAL A 60 -13.49 -43.57 -11.22
CA VAL A 60 -12.06 -43.45 -11.48
C VAL A 60 -11.55 -44.54 -12.45
N GLU A 61 -10.78 -44.14 -13.46
CA GLU A 61 -9.96 -45.02 -14.30
C GLU A 61 -8.47 -44.90 -13.89
N PRO A 62 -7.86 -45.93 -13.28
CA PRO A 62 -6.44 -45.91 -12.91
C PRO A 62 -5.51 -45.78 -14.12
N GLY A 63 -4.63 -44.78 -14.08
CA GLY A 63 -3.68 -44.44 -15.14
C GLY A 63 -2.32 -45.15 -14.99
N ARG A 64 -1.24 -44.38 -15.14
CA ARG A 64 0.14 -44.84 -14.85
C ARG A 64 0.52 -44.50 -13.41
N THR A 65 1.28 -45.39 -12.79
CA THR A 65 1.90 -45.20 -11.49
C THR A 65 3.37 -45.62 -11.57
N GLY A 66 4.21 -45.17 -10.65
CA GLY A 66 5.64 -45.51 -10.68
C GLY A 66 6.49 -44.80 -9.64
N TRP A 67 7.81 -44.93 -9.81
CA TRP A 67 8.85 -44.44 -8.91
C TRP A 67 10.01 -43.79 -9.69
N SER A 68 10.76 -42.91 -9.03
CA SER A 68 12.13 -42.57 -9.43
C SER A 68 13.05 -43.78 -9.30
N PRO A 69 14.22 -43.81 -9.99
CA PRO A 69 15.16 -44.94 -9.93
C PRO A 69 15.61 -45.35 -8.52
N GLU A 70 15.56 -44.42 -7.56
CA GLU A 70 15.96 -44.62 -6.16
C GLU A 70 14.80 -45.11 -5.26
N GLY A 71 13.56 -45.10 -5.76
CA GLY A 71 12.38 -45.56 -5.01
C GLY A 71 11.83 -44.58 -3.97
N LEU A 72 12.38 -43.36 -3.92
CA LEU A 72 11.98 -42.26 -3.01
C LEU A 72 10.75 -41.53 -3.56
N ALA A 73 10.86 -40.90 -4.73
CA ALA A 73 9.76 -40.15 -5.31
C ALA A 73 8.81 -41.05 -6.09
N GLY A 74 7.52 -41.01 -5.77
CA GLY A 74 6.47 -41.83 -6.38
C GLY A 74 5.39 -40.98 -7.06
N PHE A 75 4.68 -41.55 -8.02
CA PHE A 75 3.49 -40.91 -8.59
C PHE A 75 2.37 -41.91 -8.88
N VAL A 76 1.15 -41.38 -8.91
CA VAL A 76 -0.04 -42.00 -9.48
C VAL A 76 -0.73 -41.01 -10.43
N THR A 77 -1.45 -41.54 -11.41
CA THR A 77 -2.34 -40.76 -12.29
C THR A 77 -3.65 -41.51 -12.49
N TRP A 78 -4.73 -40.79 -12.74
CA TRP A 78 -6.04 -41.37 -13.08
C TRP A 78 -6.86 -40.41 -13.94
N ASN A 79 -7.90 -40.95 -14.58
CA ASN A 79 -8.96 -40.16 -15.18
C ASN A 79 -10.23 -40.29 -14.33
N GLU A 80 -11.10 -39.28 -14.37
CA GLU A 80 -12.46 -39.34 -13.81
C GLU A 80 -13.52 -39.44 -14.91
N ALA A 81 -14.77 -39.72 -14.52
CA ALA A 81 -15.89 -39.92 -15.43
C ALA A 81 -16.25 -38.69 -16.30
N ASP A 82 -15.78 -37.49 -15.93
CA ASP A 82 -15.90 -36.26 -16.73
C ASP A 82 -14.78 -36.09 -17.78
N GLY A 83 -13.81 -37.01 -17.82
CA GLY A 83 -12.66 -36.98 -18.73
C GLY A 83 -11.47 -36.15 -18.24
N ARG A 84 -11.54 -35.52 -17.06
CA ARG A 84 -10.38 -34.84 -16.46
C ARG A 84 -9.36 -35.87 -15.98
N ARG A 85 -8.09 -35.59 -16.26
CA ARG A 85 -6.95 -36.37 -15.79
C ARG A 85 -6.29 -35.70 -14.58
N TRP A 86 -5.89 -36.50 -13.62
CA TRP A 86 -5.33 -36.09 -12.34
C TRP A 86 -4.03 -36.83 -12.02
N SER A 87 -3.26 -36.31 -11.08
CA SER A 87 -2.09 -36.96 -10.50
C SER A 87 -1.94 -36.63 -9.02
N ALA A 88 -1.35 -37.57 -8.28
CA ALA A 88 -0.81 -37.34 -6.95
C ALA A 88 0.61 -37.90 -6.89
N TRP A 89 1.45 -37.34 -6.01
CA TRP A 89 2.87 -37.69 -5.93
C TRP A 89 3.36 -37.80 -4.49
N SER A 90 4.54 -38.37 -4.32
CA SER A 90 5.23 -38.53 -3.04
C SER A 90 6.74 -38.33 -3.23
N ARG A 91 7.45 -37.95 -2.15
CA ARG A 91 8.93 -37.79 -2.13
C ARG A 91 9.63 -38.66 -1.08
N ASP A 92 8.90 -39.17 -0.09
CA ASP A 92 9.42 -39.84 1.11
C ASP A 92 9.37 -41.37 1.05
N GLY A 93 9.24 -41.92 -0.17
CA GLY A 93 8.98 -43.32 -0.38
C GLY A 93 7.50 -43.69 -0.17
N GLY A 94 6.55 -42.79 -0.45
CA GLY A 94 5.13 -43.11 -0.40
C GLY A 94 4.57 -43.32 1.00
N MET A 95 5.17 -42.69 2.02
CA MET A 95 4.63 -42.60 3.36
C MET A 95 3.59 -41.46 3.44
N ASN A 96 3.89 -40.34 2.81
CA ASN A 96 2.95 -39.25 2.56
C ASN A 96 2.74 -39.06 1.05
N TRP A 97 1.58 -38.53 0.67
CA TRP A 97 1.19 -38.25 -0.72
C TRP A 97 0.56 -36.86 -0.80
N SER A 98 0.75 -36.17 -1.92
CA SER A 98 -0.03 -34.97 -2.25
C SER A 98 -1.50 -35.34 -2.46
N ASP A 99 -2.38 -34.36 -2.27
CA ASP A 99 -3.72 -34.44 -2.86
C ASP A 99 -3.66 -34.56 -4.39
N GLY A 100 -4.78 -34.97 -4.98
CA GLY A 100 -4.96 -35.02 -6.41
C GLY A 100 -4.97 -33.64 -7.06
N ARG A 101 -3.90 -33.31 -7.80
CA ARG A 101 -3.81 -32.13 -8.67
C ARG A 101 -4.24 -32.48 -10.11
N LEU A 102 -4.92 -31.54 -10.76
CA LEU A 102 -5.37 -31.67 -12.16
C LEU A 102 -4.17 -31.66 -13.12
N VAL A 103 -4.23 -32.42 -14.22
CA VAL A 103 -3.13 -32.55 -15.19
C VAL A 103 -3.58 -32.14 -16.59
N ASP A 104 -3.35 -30.87 -16.93
CA ASP A 104 -3.44 -30.41 -18.32
C ASP A 104 -2.28 -31.00 -19.14
N THR A 105 -2.56 -31.64 -20.27
CA THR A 105 -1.56 -32.27 -21.16
C THR A 105 -1.19 -31.42 -22.38
N ARG A 106 -1.80 -30.24 -22.54
CA ARG A 106 -1.53 -29.27 -23.60
C ARG A 106 -0.14 -28.62 -23.41
N LEU A 107 0.59 -28.43 -24.52
CA LEU A 107 1.77 -27.55 -24.54
C LEU A 107 1.32 -26.10 -24.69
N MET A 108 1.87 -25.24 -23.85
CA MET A 108 1.62 -23.80 -23.80
C MET A 108 2.66 -23.10 -24.67
N LEU A 109 2.45 -23.14 -26.00
CA LEU A 109 3.29 -22.55 -27.04
C LEU A 109 2.57 -21.36 -27.69
N HIS A 110 3.30 -20.30 -28.07
CA HIS A 110 2.75 -19.14 -28.81
C HIS A 110 2.01 -19.56 -30.10
N ASP A 111 2.70 -20.24 -31.02
CA ASP A 111 2.09 -20.96 -32.15
C ASP A 111 2.29 -22.47 -31.97
N ARG A 112 1.24 -23.25 -32.21
CA ARG A 112 1.26 -24.72 -32.16
C ARG A 112 1.52 -25.37 -33.53
N SER A 113 1.68 -24.58 -34.58
CA SER A 113 2.01 -25.02 -35.93
C SER A 113 3.52 -24.93 -36.19
N VAL A 114 4.14 -26.08 -36.48
CA VAL A 114 5.52 -26.12 -36.97
C VAL A 114 5.51 -25.69 -38.44
N LYS A 115 6.16 -24.57 -38.77
CA LYS A 115 6.23 -24.09 -40.16
C LYS A 115 7.17 -24.97 -41.01
N PRO A 116 6.91 -25.15 -42.32
CA PRO A 116 7.80 -25.90 -43.21
C PRO A 116 9.20 -25.28 -43.28
N GLY A 117 10.24 -26.10 -43.13
CA GLY A 117 11.63 -25.65 -43.06
C GLY A 117 12.07 -25.16 -41.66
N LEU A 118 11.21 -25.31 -40.65
CA LEU A 118 11.50 -25.05 -39.23
C LEU A 118 11.13 -26.26 -38.35
N GLU A 119 11.06 -27.46 -38.95
CA GLU A 119 11.05 -28.73 -38.24
C GLU A 119 12.39 -29.00 -37.53
N ALA A 120 12.36 -29.74 -36.42
CA ALA A 120 13.59 -30.22 -35.78
C ALA A 120 14.21 -31.35 -36.62
N SER A 121 15.51 -31.30 -36.81
CA SER A 121 16.26 -32.35 -37.47
C SER A 121 16.52 -33.54 -36.55
N ALA A 122 17.06 -34.63 -37.10
CA ALA A 122 17.61 -35.73 -36.30
C ALA A 122 18.91 -35.36 -35.55
N ALA A 123 19.48 -34.17 -35.80
CA ALA A 123 20.72 -33.70 -35.20
C ALA A 123 20.52 -32.69 -34.05
N ASP A 124 19.36 -32.00 -33.98
CA ASP A 124 18.97 -31.17 -32.84
C ASP A 124 19.08 -32.00 -31.54
N THR A 125 19.62 -31.43 -30.46
CA THR A 125 19.67 -32.10 -29.15
C THR A 125 18.66 -31.53 -28.15
N VAL A 126 18.07 -30.36 -28.40
CA VAL A 126 17.04 -29.80 -27.51
C VAL A 126 15.67 -30.49 -27.69
N ARG A 127 15.03 -30.85 -26.57
CA ARG A 127 13.77 -31.61 -26.48
C ARG A 127 12.87 -31.04 -25.39
N LEU A 128 11.56 -31.19 -25.55
CA LEU A 128 10.58 -31.05 -24.49
C LEU A 128 10.40 -32.40 -23.79
N VAL A 129 10.70 -32.47 -22.49
CA VAL A 129 10.45 -33.64 -21.63
C VAL A 129 9.24 -33.35 -20.77
N ARG A 130 8.17 -34.12 -20.99
CA ARG A 130 6.92 -34.00 -20.22
C ARG A 130 6.89 -35.03 -19.09
N PHE A 131 6.53 -34.60 -17.89
CA PHE A 131 6.35 -35.43 -16.70
C PHE A 131 4.86 -35.78 -16.50
N ARG A 132 4.59 -36.92 -15.84
CA ARG A 132 3.23 -37.45 -15.60
C ARG A 132 2.49 -36.79 -14.43
N SER A 133 3.24 -36.12 -13.56
CA SER A 133 2.86 -35.33 -12.39
C SER A 133 3.84 -34.14 -12.27
N GLN A 134 3.84 -33.40 -11.15
CA GLN A 134 4.84 -32.35 -10.88
C GLN A 134 6.28 -32.83 -11.16
N ALA A 135 7.12 -31.93 -11.68
CA ALA A 135 8.51 -32.21 -12.04
C ALA A 135 9.45 -32.20 -10.82
N LEU A 136 9.26 -33.16 -9.91
CA LEU A 136 9.91 -33.24 -8.60
C LEU A 136 11.46 -33.21 -8.67
N PRO A 137 12.17 -32.70 -7.64
CA PRO A 137 13.64 -32.67 -7.60
C PRO A 137 14.33 -34.01 -7.87
N GLU A 138 13.73 -35.12 -7.43
CA GLU A 138 14.23 -36.48 -7.65
C GLU A 138 14.04 -36.91 -9.13
N TYR A 139 13.02 -36.39 -9.81
CA TYR A 139 12.82 -36.58 -11.25
C TYR A 139 13.80 -35.73 -12.05
N ARG A 140 13.97 -34.45 -11.65
CA ARG A 140 14.97 -33.52 -12.23
C ARG A 140 16.38 -34.14 -12.14
N SER A 141 16.76 -34.68 -10.99
CA SER A 141 18.03 -35.37 -10.77
C SER A 141 18.15 -36.69 -11.55
N ALA A 142 17.08 -37.47 -11.68
CA ALA A 142 17.12 -38.70 -12.49
C ALA A 142 17.20 -38.45 -14.01
N VAL A 143 16.69 -37.32 -14.52
CA VAL A 143 16.94 -36.87 -15.91
C VAL A 143 18.42 -36.51 -16.09
N ARG A 144 19.02 -35.77 -15.15
CA ARG A 144 20.47 -35.47 -15.15
C ARG A 144 21.31 -36.75 -15.10
N ALA A 145 20.96 -37.72 -14.25
CA ALA A 145 21.63 -39.02 -14.16
C ALA A 145 21.46 -39.89 -15.43
N ALA A 146 20.36 -39.72 -16.16
CA ALA A 146 20.18 -40.32 -17.49
C ALA A 146 20.99 -39.60 -18.59
N GLY A 147 21.62 -38.47 -18.29
CA GLY A 147 22.45 -37.68 -19.23
C GLY A 147 21.69 -36.60 -19.99
N GLY A 148 20.58 -36.09 -19.44
CA GLY A 148 19.90 -34.90 -19.94
C GLY A 148 20.25 -33.64 -19.15
N GLU A 149 20.66 -32.59 -19.85
CA GLU A 149 20.88 -31.25 -19.31
C GLU A 149 19.55 -30.52 -19.25
N LEU A 150 19.02 -30.27 -18.05
CA LEU A 150 17.82 -29.45 -17.85
C LEU A 150 18.19 -27.98 -18.12
N LEU A 151 17.57 -27.38 -19.14
CA LEU A 151 17.82 -26.00 -19.54
C LEU A 151 16.85 -25.02 -18.87
N GLN A 152 15.54 -25.24 -19.04
CA GLN A 152 14.50 -24.30 -18.60
C GLN A 152 13.20 -25.05 -18.30
N TYR A 153 12.38 -24.59 -17.34
CA TYR A 153 11.03 -25.12 -17.12
C TYR A 153 10.14 -24.89 -18.35
N PHE A 154 9.06 -25.65 -18.50
CA PHE A 154 8.03 -25.40 -19.50
C PHE A 154 6.66 -25.76 -18.90
N PRO A 155 5.61 -24.90 -19.02
CA PRO A 155 4.38 -25.08 -18.26
C PRO A 155 3.68 -26.40 -18.48
N ASN A 156 2.82 -26.72 -17.52
CA ASN A 156 2.17 -28.02 -17.39
C ASN A 156 3.24 -29.12 -17.34
N ASN A 157 4.00 -29.19 -16.24
CA ASN A 157 4.85 -30.34 -15.90
C ASN A 157 5.83 -30.75 -17.03
N ALA A 158 6.50 -29.80 -17.68
CA ALA A 158 7.50 -30.08 -18.70
C ALA A 158 8.81 -29.33 -18.45
N TYR A 159 9.89 -29.74 -19.12
CA TYR A 159 11.15 -29.02 -19.16
C TYR A 159 11.72 -29.03 -20.58
N ILE A 160 12.41 -27.97 -20.96
CA ILE A 160 13.34 -27.95 -22.08
C ILE A 160 14.64 -28.62 -21.62
N VAL A 161 15.08 -29.65 -22.36
CA VAL A 161 16.21 -30.51 -22.00
C VAL A 161 17.11 -30.71 -23.21
N ARG A 162 18.42 -30.48 -23.06
CA ARG A 162 19.42 -30.83 -24.08
C ARG A 162 19.93 -32.25 -23.85
N MET A 163 19.84 -33.10 -24.86
CA MET A 163 20.26 -34.50 -24.78
C MET A 163 20.44 -35.17 -26.14
N ASP A 164 21.43 -36.06 -26.26
CA ASP A 164 21.59 -36.93 -27.41
C ASP A 164 20.47 -38.01 -27.48
N GLU A 165 20.34 -38.69 -28.62
CA GLU A 165 19.30 -39.72 -28.83
C GLU A 165 19.40 -40.89 -27.82
N ALA A 166 20.61 -41.25 -27.38
CA ALA A 166 20.81 -42.30 -26.40
C ALA A 166 20.45 -41.85 -24.97
N ALA A 167 20.64 -40.58 -24.64
CA ALA A 167 20.16 -39.94 -23.42
C ALA A 167 18.63 -39.81 -23.44
N ALA A 168 18.03 -39.36 -24.54
CA ALA A 168 16.58 -39.33 -24.72
C ALA A 168 15.95 -40.73 -24.57
N ALA A 169 16.58 -41.77 -25.12
CA ALA A 169 16.15 -43.16 -24.93
C ALA A 169 16.23 -43.64 -23.46
N ARG A 170 17.21 -43.18 -22.68
CA ARG A 170 17.31 -43.45 -21.24
C ARG A 170 16.25 -42.68 -20.44
N VAL A 171 16.05 -41.40 -20.75
CA VAL A 171 15.02 -40.54 -20.13
C VAL A 171 13.62 -41.08 -20.40
N ALA A 172 13.33 -41.58 -21.61
CA ALA A 172 12.06 -42.21 -21.96
C ALA A 172 11.77 -43.52 -21.18
N GLY A 173 12.81 -44.14 -20.60
CA GLY A 173 12.69 -45.30 -19.72
C GLY A 173 12.34 -44.97 -18.26
N LEU A 174 12.38 -43.69 -17.86
CA LEU A 174 12.04 -43.24 -16.52
C LEU A 174 10.51 -43.25 -16.35
N SER A 175 9.99 -43.96 -15.34
CA SER A 175 8.55 -44.25 -15.26
C SER A 175 7.65 -43.01 -15.18
N PHE A 176 8.16 -41.93 -14.57
CA PHE A 176 7.50 -40.63 -14.42
C PHE A 176 7.53 -39.77 -15.69
N VAL A 177 8.31 -40.10 -16.72
CA VAL A 177 8.31 -39.39 -18.00
C VAL A 177 7.11 -39.84 -18.82
N GLU A 178 6.36 -38.87 -19.33
CA GLU A 178 5.16 -39.07 -20.12
C GLU A 178 5.46 -39.29 -21.59
N ARG A 179 6.13 -38.31 -22.19
CA ARG A 179 6.53 -38.21 -23.59
C ARG A 179 7.75 -37.30 -23.71
N ILE A 180 8.51 -37.49 -24.79
CA ILE A 180 9.63 -36.62 -25.18
C ILE A 180 9.36 -36.20 -26.61
N GLU A 181 9.37 -34.89 -26.86
CA GLU A 181 9.01 -34.28 -28.14
C GLU A 181 10.13 -33.32 -28.60
N PRO A 182 10.31 -33.05 -29.90
CA PRO A 182 11.33 -32.11 -30.34
C PRO A 182 10.98 -30.66 -29.94
N TYR A 183 11.96 -29.88 -29.49
CA TYR A 183 11.79 -28.44 -29.32
C TYR A 183 12.09 -27.75 -30.65
N HIS A 184 11.07 -27.73 -31.52
CA HIS A 184 11.20 -27.31 -32.91
C HIS A 184 11.77 -25.89 -33.05
N PRO A 185 12.63 -25.63 -34.06
CA PRO A 185 13.05 -24.27 -34.45
C PRO A 185 11.86 -23.30 -34.60
N SER A 186 10.73 -23.81 -35.09
CA SER A 186 9.47 -23.06 -35.23
C SER A 186 8.83 -22.60 -33.91
N TYR A 187 9.33 -23.02 -32.74
CA TYR A 187 8.86 -22.55 -31.43
C TYR A 187 9.77 -21.47 -30.82
N ARG A 188 10.80 -21.05 -31.57
CA ARG A 188 11.86 -20.15 -31.11
C ARG A 188 11.87 -18.81 -31.84
N LEU A 189 10.78 -18.47 -32.52
CA LEU A 189 10.65 -17.28 -33.36
C LEU A 189 9.36 -16.52 -33.06
N GLU A 190 9.48 -15.19 -33.07
CA GLU A 190 8.35 -14.25 -33.05
C GLU A 190 7.44 -14.38 -34.29
N ASP A 191 6.12 -14.19 -34.13
CA ASP A 191 5.15 -14.23 -35.25
C ASP A 191 5.49 -13.25 -36.40
N GLY A 192 6.07 -12.10 -36.08
CA GLY A 192 6.57 -11.15 -37.08
C GLY A 192 7.76 -11.69 -37.90
N LEU A 193 8.60 -12.55 -37.30
CA LEU A 193 9.67 -13.25 -38.01
C LEU A 193 9.13 -14.40 -38.86
N HIS A 194 8.14 -15.15 -38.37
CA HIS A 194 7.42 -16.13 -39.19
C HIS A 194 6.82 -15.47 -40.45
N THR A 195 6.14 -14.33 -40.27
CA THR A 195 5.54 -13.55 -41.35
C THR A 195 6.59 -13.07 -42.37
N TRP A 196 7.78 -12.66 -41.91
CA TRP A 196 8.89 -12.24 -42.78
C TRP A 196 9.54 -13.41 -43.53
N LEU A 197 9.67 -14.58 -42.90
CA LEU A 197 10.19 -15.80 -43.51
C LEU A 197 9.27 -16.37 -44.60
N GLU A 198 7.97 -16.12 -44.52
CA GLU A 198 6.95 -16.51 -45.50
C GLU A 198 6.73 -15.44 -46.60
N SER A 199 7.32 -14.25 -46.47
CA SER A 199 7.12 -13.11 -47.37
C SER A 199 8.31 -12.85 -48.29
N ASP A 200 8.06 -12.87 -49.61
CA ASP A 200 8.95 -12.35 -50.67
C ASP A 200 9.13 -10.81 -50.64
N SER A 201 8.56 -10.13 -49.65
CA SER A 201 8.58 -8.67 -49.49
C SER A 201 9.02 -8.25 -48.09
N GLY A 202 9.61 -7.06 -47.99
CA GLY A 202 10.27 -6.55 -46.79
C GLY A 202 11.78 -6.37 -47.03
N GLU A 203 12.54 -6.20 -45.95
CA GLU A 203 14.00 -6.06 -46.02
C GLU A 203 14.70 -7.41 -46.29
N ASP A 204 15.88 -7.37 -46.89
CA ASP A 204 16.68 -8.56 -47.22
C ASP A 204 17.41 -9.13 -45.98
N ARG A 205 17.78 -8.26 -45.03
CA ARG A 205 18.27 -8.59 -43.69
C ARG A 205 17.44 -7.85 -42.65
N LEU A 206 17.31 -8.41 -41.45
CA LEU A 206 16.77 -7.73 -40.26
C LEU A 206 17.81 -7.74 -39.13
N ARG A 207 17.73 -6.76 -38.23
CA ARG A 207 18.35 -6.84 -36.90
C ARG A 207 17.41 -7.61 -35.98
N VAL A 208 17.90 -8.67 -35.36
CA VAL A 208 17.15 -9.54 -34.45
C VAL A 208 17.86 -9.67 -33.11
N ARG A 209 17.08 -9.83 -32.04
CA ARG A 209 17.59 -10.21 -30.72
C ARG A 209 17.55 -11.72 -30.61
N VAL A 210 18.62 -12.34 -30.12
CA VAL A 210 18.78 -13.79 -29.98
C VAL A 210 19.02 -14.11 -28.52
N VAL A 211 18.34 -15.14 -28.02
CA VAL A 211 18.25 -15.46 -26.60
C VAL A 211 18.90 -16.80 -26.32
N THR A 212 19.79 -16.86 -25.34
CA THR A 212 20.52 -18.08 -24.97
C THR A 212 19.96 -18.74 -23.71
N PHE A 213 19.97 -20.06 -23.64
CA PHE A 213 19.60 -20.79 -22.40
C PHE A 213 20.61 -20.56 -21.27
N GLU A 214 21.89 -20.41 -21.58
CA GLU A 214 22.95 -20.12 -20.60
C GLU A 214 23.05 -18.62 -20.33
N TRP A 215 23.03 -18.21 -19.06
CA TRP A 215 23.33 -16.83 -18.66
C TRP A 215 24.83 -16.54 -18.84
N GLY A 216 25.17 -15.32 -19.27
CA GLY A 216 26.57 -14.93 -19.46
C GLY A 216 27.13 -15.33 -20.82
N PRO A 217 28.46 -15.26 -21.02
CA PRO A 217 29.04 -15.28 -22.37
C PRO A 217 28.98 -16.65 -23.05
N GLY A 218 28.93 -17.76 -22.28
CA GLY A 218 29.15 -19.11 -22.80
C GLY A 218 28.24 -19.51 -23.96
N GLY A 219 26.93 -19.36 -23.81
CA GLY A 219 25.97 -19.68 -24.89
C GLY A 219 26.11 -18.75 -26.10
N LYS A 220 26.36 -17.46 -25.85
CA LYS A 220 26.44 -16.41 -26.86
C LYS A 220 27.70 -16.53 -27.71
N GLU A 221 28.84 -16.87 -27.10
CA GLU A 221 30.09 -17.20 -27.80
C GLU A 221 29.94 -18.45 -28.68
N ARG A 222 29.20 -19.48 -28.23
CA ARG A 222 28.92 -20.67 -29.05
C ARG A 222 28.05 -20.34 -30.26
N ILE A 223 27.03 -19.48 -30.12
CA ILE A 223 26.27 -18.94 -31.25
C ILE A 223 27.17 -18.16 -32.21
N LEU A 224 27.99 -17.24 -31.71
CA LEU A 224 28.89 -16.42 -32.54
C LEU A 224 29.92 -17.28 -33.31
N ALA A 225 30.44 -18.35 -32.68
CA ALA A 225 31.36 -19.28 -33.33
C ALA A 225 30.69 -20.06 -34.49
N ALA A 226 29.42 -20.45 -34.34
CA ALA A 226 28.65 -21.07 -35.42
C ALA A 226 28.27 -20.06 -36.52
N ALA A 227 27.87 -18.85 -36.12
CA ALA A 227 27.45 -17.75 -36.98
C ALA A 227 28.57 -17.21 -37.88
N ALA A 228 29.82 -17.20 -37.39
CA ALA A 228 31.00 -16.71 -38.12
C ALA A 228 31.26 -17.45 -39.45
N GLY A 229 30.85 -18.73 -39.56
CA GLY A 229 30.98 -19.50 -40.81
C GLY A 229 29.98 -19.12 -41.91
N LEU A 230 28.95 -18.32 -41.58
CA LEU A 230 27.82 -17.99 -42.45
C LEU A 230 27.76 -16.51 -42.85
N GLY A 231 28.72 -15.68 -42.39
CA GLY A 231 28.69 -14.24 -42.62
C GLY A 231 27.60 -13.50 -41.84
N ILE A 232 27.09 -14.11 -40.76
CA ILE A 232 26.22 -13.44 -39.80
C ILE A 232 27.06 -12.46 -38.98
N GLU A 233 26.49 -11.30 -38.69
CA GLU A 233 27.16 -10.13 -38.13
C GLU A 233 26.52 -9.75 -36.81
N ALA A 234 27.31 -9.50 -35.77
CA ALA A 234 26.79 -9.02 -34.49
C ALA A 234 26.43 -7.53 -34.60
N ALA A 235 25.16 -7.21 -34.34
CA ALA A 235 24.67 -5.85 -34.20
C ALA A 235 24.98 -5.27 -32.81
N ALA A 236 24.90 -6.12 -31.78
CA ALA A 236 25.32 -5.84 -30.41
C ALA A 236 25.71 -7.14 -29.70
N TYR A 237 26.63 -7.06 -28.74
CA TYR A 237 27.05 -8.18 -27.89
C TYR A 237 27.34 -7.70 -26.48
N TRP A 238 26.76 -8.40 -25.51
CA TRP A 238 26.87 -8.08 -24.08
C TRP A 238 27.36 -9.33 -23.33
N PRO A 239 28.39 -9.25 -22.47
CA PRO A 239 28.93 -10.42 -21.79
C PRO A 239 27.94 -11.10 -20.84
N SER A 240 27.23 -10.34 -19.99
CA SER A 240 26.26 -10.84 -19.00
C SER A 240 24.85 -10.95 -19.60
N GLY A 241 23.89 -11.48 -18.84
CA GLY A 241 22.52 -11.72 -19.32
C GLY A 241 22.45 -12.77 -20.44
N HIS A 242 21.29 -12.87 -21.10
CA HIS A 242 20.97 -13.94 -22.06
C HIS A 242 20.99 -13.50 -23.53
N ILE A 243 21.09 -12.20 -23.82
CA ILE A 243 20.82 -11.63 -25.14
C ILE A 243 22.11 -11.32 -25.92
N LEU A 244 22.09 -11.53 -27.23
CA LEU A 244 22.92 -10.82 -28.22
C LEU A 244 22.06 -10.36 -29.40
N GLU A 245 22.50 -9.39 -30.18
CA GLU A 245 21.78 -8.96 -31.39
C GLU A 245 22.58 -9.24 -32.65
N LEU A 246 21.91 -9.75 -33.70
CA LEU A 246 22.52 -10.16 -34.95
C LEU A 246 21.81 -9.53 -36.15
N TRP A 247 22.56 -9.21 -37.21
CA TRP A 247 22.01 -8.87 -38.53
C TRP A 247 21.93 -10.13 -39.39
N VAL A 248 20.71 -10.54 -39.75
CA VAL A 248 20.42 -11.86 -40.34
C VAL A 248 19.60 -11.74 -41.62
N ASP A 249 19.92 -12.54 -42.64
CA ASP A 249 18.98 -12.85 -43.73
C ASP A 249 18.01 -14.00 -43.36
N ARG A 250 17.10 -14.37 -44.27
CA ARG A 250 16.06 -15.37 -44.02
C ARG A 250 16.59 -16.79 -43.80
N ASP A 251 17.71 -17.17 -44.41
CA ASP A 251 18.31 -18.50 -44.24
C ASP A 251 19.26 -18.54 -43.04
N GLN A 252 19.97 -17.43 -42.78
CA GLN A 252 20.70 -17.19 -41.54
C GLN A 252 19.77 -17.27 -40.31
N LEU A 253 18.56 -16.71 -40.39
CA LEU A 253 17.56 -16.80 -39.32
C LEU A 253 17.08 -18.24 -39.09
N ARG A 254 16.81 -19.01 -40.15
CA ARG A 254 16.46 -20.44 -40.06
C ARG A 254 17.58 -21.26 -39.40
N PHE A 255 18.84 -20.96 -39.72
CA PHE A 255 19.99 -21.60 -39.08
C PHE A 255 20.07 -21.29 -37.58
N LEU A 256 19.90 -20.02 -37.19
CA LEU A 256 19.95 -19.61 -35.77
C LEU A 256 18.80 -20.24 -34.96
N ALA A 257 17.59 -20.28 -35.50
CA ALA A 257 16.44 -20.93 -34.86
C ALA A 257 16.68 -22.43 -34.57
N ALA A 258 17.54 -23.09 -35.34
CA ALA A 258 17.93 -24.49 -35.17
C ALA A 258 19.16 -24.72 -34.27
N HIS A 259 19.79 -23.66 -33.74
CA HIS A 259 20.99 -23.81 -32.91
C HIS A 259 20.62 -24.25 -31.49
N ASP A 260 21.28 -25.29 -30.94
CA ASP A 260 20.95 -25.89 -29.63
C ASP A 260 21.18 -24.97 -28.40
N GLU A 261 21.72 -23.77 -28.60
CA GLU A 261 21.83 -22.71 -27.58
C GLU A 261 20.68 -21.71 -27.60
N VAL A 262 19.94 -21.62 -28.71
CA VAL A 262 18.89 -20.60 -28.90
C VAL A 262 17.60 -21.05 -28.23
N GLN A 263 17.16 -20.23 -27.28
CA GLN A 263 15.86 -20.30 -26.62
C GLN A 263 14.77 -19.64 -27.48
N TRP A 264 15.06 -18.44 -28.01
CA TRP A 264 14.12 -17.56 -28.71
C TRP A 264 14.85 -16.54 -29.62
N ILE A 265 14.12 -15.93 -30.57
CA ILE A 265 14.56 -14.84 -31.46
C ILE A 265 13.37 -13.91 -31.78
N ASP A 266 13.57 -12.59 -31.73
CA ASP A 266 12.59 -11.57 -32.15
C ASP A 266 13.22 -10.34 -32.86
N ARG A 267 12.38 -9.43 -33.36
CA ARG A 267 12.80 -8.26 -34.15
C ARG A 267 13.26 -7.07 -33.28
N TRP A 268 14.30 -6.39 -33.74
CA TRP A 268 14.74 -5.09 -33.18
C TRP A 268 14.02 -3.91 -33.86
N THR A 269 13.73 -2.83 -33.12
CA THR A 269 13.16 -1.56 -33.62
C THR A 269 13.60 -0.35 -32.78
N GLU A 270 13.28 0.86 -33.22
CA GLU A 270 13.66 2.15 -32.59
C GLU A 270 12.58 2.72 -31.59
N PRO A 271 12.91 3.70 -30.71
CA PRO A 271 12.00 4.25 -29.66
C PRO A 271 11.36 5.65 -29.95
N GLU A 272 10.38 6.10 -29.12
CA GLU A 272 9.44 7.26 -29.34
C GLU A 272 8.97 7.92 -27.97
N THR A 273 8.25 9.08 -27.93
CA THR A 273 8.62 10.31 -27.11
C THR A 273 7.46 11.29 -26.66
N ASP A 274 6.93 11.34 -25.38
CA ASP A 274 5.64 12.05 -24.97
C ASP A 274 5.31 12.32 -23.36
N MET A 275 4.29 13.14 -22.81
CA MET A 275 3.84 13.66 -21.37
C MET A 275 2.30 14.12 -20.97
N ASP A 276 1.72 14.33 -19.70
CA ASP A 276 0.82 15.52 -19.16
C ASP A 276 0.39 15.81 -17.62
N LEU A 277 -0.04 17.08 -17.29
CA LEU A 277 -0.61 17.90 -16.15
C LEU A 277 -0.20 17.71 -14.66
N VAL A 278 0.72 16.80 -14.38
CA VAL A 278 0.83 16.00 -13.13
C VAL A 278 0.66 16.62 -11.73
N ARG A 279 1.49 17.59 -11.30
CA ARG A 279 1.92 17.66 -9.88
C ARG A 279 0.80 17.93 -8.87
N GLN A 280 -0.23 18.67 -9.27
CA GLN A 280 -1.39 18.96 -8.45
C GLN A 280 -2.24 17.70 -8.19
N ASP A 281 -2.34 16.83 -9.19
CA ASP A 281 -3.20 15.65 -9.22
C ASP A 281 -2.55 14.40 -8.60
N ALA A 282 -1.22 14.38 -8.54
CA ALA A 282 -0.46 13.43 -7.73
C ALA A 282 -0.59 13.74 -6.22
N GLY A 283 -0.98 14.98 -5.89
CA GLY A 283 -0.86 15.54 -4.56
C GLY A 283 0.58 15.95 -4.22
N THR A 284 1.49 16.05 -5.19
CA THR A 284 2.89 16.45 -4.93
C THR A 284 2.98 17.89 -4.43
N ASP A 285 2.23 18.82 -5.05
CA ASP A 285 2.16 20.21 -4.55
C ASP A 285 1.64 20.29 -3.11
N TRP A 286 0.68 19.43 -2.76
CA TRP A 286 0.13 19.34 -1.42
C TRP A 286 1.13 18.73 -0.43
N LEU A 287 1.80 17.62 -0.80
CA LEU A 287 2.78 16.94 0.06
C LEU A 287 3.97 17.86 0.35
N GLU A 288 4.46 18.55 -0.66
CA GLU A 288 5.54 19.54 -0.51
C GLU A 288 5.10 20.70 0.41
N THR A 289 3.93 21.29 0.15
CA THR A 289 3.46 22.48 0.88
C THR A 289 3.17 22.20 2.36
N ASN A 290 2.65 21.00 2.69
CA ASN A 290 2.17 20.68 4.04
C ASN A 290 3.15 19.81 4.85
N HIS A 291 4.00 19.01 4.19
CA HIS A 291 4.94 18.09 4.85
C HIS A 291 6.41 18.34 4.48
N GLY A 292 6.70 19.19 3.49
CA GLY A 292 8.08 19.53 3.09
C GLY A 292 8.76 18.49 2.19
N TYR A 293 8.03 17.50 1.69
CA TYR A 293 8.59 16.39 0.91
C TYR A 293 8.69 16.70 -0.59
N CYS A 294 9.86 16.46 -1.14
CA CYS A 294 10.26 16.92 -2.47
C CYS A 294 11.45 16.11 -3.07
N GLY A 295 11.67 14.88 -2.57
CA GLY A 295 12.71 13.96 -3.04
C GLY A 295 14.05 14.07 -2.30
N GLN A 296 14.09 14.66 -1.11
CA GLN A 296 15.34 14.93 -0.39
C GLN A 296 16.10 13.62 -0.10
N GLY A 297 17.35 13.54 -0.55
CA GLY A 297 18.20 12.35 -0.42
C GLY A 297 17.81 11.16 -1.31
N VAL A 298 16.81 11.32 -2.20
CA VAL A 298 16.40 10.30 -3.15
C VAL A 298 17.25 10.39 -4.41
N ASN A 299 17.86 9.27 -4.79
CA ASN A 299 18.60 9.15 -6.05
C ASN A 299 17.80 8.27 -7.01
N GLY A 300 17.72 8.64 -8.29
CA GLY A 300 16.96 7.89 -9.29
C GLY A 300 17.46 8.10 -10.72
N GLU A 301 17.47 7.04 -11.53
CA GLU A 301 17.91 7.13 -12.93
C GLU A 301 16.74 7.29 -13.89
N VAL A 302 16.84 8.31 -14.75
CA VAL A 302 16.06 8.40 -16.00
C VAL A 302 16.93 7.85 -17.11
N MET A 303 16.52 6.74 -17.71
CA MET A 303 17.18 6.19 -18.90
C MET A 303 16.34 6.50 -20.13
N ASP A 304 16.87 7.29 -21.07
CA ASP A 304 16.18 7.63 -22.32
C ASP A 304 17.17 8.01 -23.46
N ALA A 305 16.78 8.79 -24.47
CA ALA A 305 17.47 8.95 -25.76
C ALA A 305 18.68 9.91 -25.77
N GLY A 306 18.99 10.51 -24.63
CA GLY A 306 19.90 11.66 -24.48
C GLY A 306 19.23 12.86 -23.83
N ILE A 307 19.99 13.64 -23.05
CA ILE A 307 19.51 14.81 -22.29
C ILE A 307 20.27 16.09 -22.68
N ASP A 308 19.56 17.21 -22.76
CA ASP A 308 20.12 18.55 -22.69
C ASP A 308 20.53 18.84 -21.22
N GLY A 309 21.59 18.18 -20.75
CA GLY A 309 22.07 18.30 -19.36
C GLY A 309 22.70 19.66 -19.01
N GLY A 310 22.56 20.65 -19.89
CA GLY A 310 22.81 22.06 -19.62
C GLY A 310 21.53 22.92 -19.63
N HIS A 311 20.35 22.28 -19.62
CA HIS A 311 19.08 22.95 -19.39
C HIS A 311 19.08 23.60 -18.00
N GLN A 312 18.43 24.76 -17.92
CA GLN A 312 18.48 25.63 -16.76
C GLN A 312 17.83 25.00 -15.50
N ASP A 313 16.65 24.36 -15.61
CA ASP A 313 15.99 23.64 -14.50
C ASP A 313 16.73 22.38 -13.96
N PHE A 314 17.97 22.07 -14.41
CA PHE A 314 18.68 20.83 -14.08
C PHE A 314 19.95 21.06 -13.23
N ASP A 315 19.78 21.03 -11.91
CA ASP A 315 20.91 20.99 -10.98
C ASP A 315 21.67 19.66 -11.05
N GLY A 316 22.91 19.70 -11.56
CA GLY A 316 23.93 18.67 -11.26
C GLY A 316 23.65 17.25 -11.76
N VAL A 317 23.08 17.08 -12.96
CA VAL A 317 22.79 15.77 -13.59
C VAL A 317 23.98 14.80 -13.48
N LEU A 318 23.80 13.67 -12.78
CA LEU A 318 24.83 12.64 -12.65
C LEU A 318 24.76 11.69 -13.84
N PHE A 319 25.69 11.82 -14.79
CA PHE A 319 25.72 11.00 -15.99
C PHE A 319 26.16 9.55 -15.72
N HIS A 320 25.41 8.61 -16.30
CA HIS A 320 25.71 7.18 -16.31
C HIS A 320 26.04 6.73 -17.74
N GLY A 321 27.33 6.83 -18.08
CA GLY A 321 27.85 6.50 -19.41
C GLY A 321 28.03 7.71 -20.32
N GLY A 322 27.75 7.52 -21.62
CA GLY A 322 27.74 8.60 -22.61
C GLY A 322 26.40 9.36 -22.63
N ASN A 323 26.35 10.48 -23.36
CA ASN A 323 25.11 11.23 -23.55
C ASN A 323 25.11 12.04 -24.87
N ASN A 324 24.01 11.97 -25.60
CA ASN A 324 23.63 12.89 -26.68
C ASN A 324 22.67 13.96 -26.16
N VAL A 325 22.44 15.04 -26.91
CA VAL A 325 21.38 16.00 -26.59
C VAL A 325 20.14 15.60 -27.40
N ASP A 326 19.07 15.19 -26.71
CA ASP A 326 17.77 14.90 -27.31
C ASP A 326 16.61 15.50 -26.48
N SER A 327 15.50 15.82 -27.15
CA SER A 327 14.31 16.38 -26.49
C SER A 327 13.61 15.39 -25.56
N HIS A 328 13.64 14.09 -25.86
CA HIS A 328 12.92 13.05 -25.12
C HIS A 328 13.50 12.84 -23.71
N GLY A 329 14.82 12.61 -23.62
CA GLY A 329 15.49 12.48 -22.32
C GLY A 329 15.52 13.77 -21.52
N THR A 330 15.58 14.93 -22.20
CA THR A 330 15.37 16.24 -21.55
C THR A 330 14.01 16.30 -20.88
N SER A 331 12.95 16.12 -21.66
CA SER A 331 11.60 16.25 -21.14
C SER A 331 11.31 15.21 -20.06
N THR A 332 11.58 13.91 -20.28
CA THR A 332 11.38 12.84 -19.28
C THR A 332 12.14 13.04 -17.96
N TYR A 333 13.33 13.66 -17.99
CA TYR A 333 14.06 14.01 -16.78
C TYR A 333 13.42 15.20 -16.04
N GLY A 334 12.90 16.20 -16.77
CA GLY A 334 12.26 17.38 -16.18
C GLY A 334 11.06 17.08 -15.28
N ILE A 335 10.28 16.04 -15.57
CA ILE A 335 9.11 15.67 -14.75
C ILE A 335 9.52 15.00 -13.44
N VAL A 336 10.67 14.31 -13.43
CA VAL A 336 11.17 13.68 -12.21
C VAL A 336 11.95 14.70 -11.38
N PHE A 337 12.91 15.41 -11.99
CA PHE A 337 13.95 16.17 -11.30
C PHE A 337 14.06 17.66 -11.70
N GLY A 338 13.16 18.20 -12.53
CA GLY A 338 13.20 19.62 -12.91
C GLY A 338 12.99 20.52 -11.69
N ASN A 339 13.96 21.38 -11.37
CA ASN A 339 13.89 22.25 -10.19
C ASN A 339 12.80 23.35 -10.33
N GLY A 340 12.24 23.55 -11.52
CA GLY A 340 11.25 24.59 -11.79
C GLY A 340 11.92 25.95 -11.83
N ASN A 341 11.83 26.75 -10.77
CA ASN A 341 12.47 28.07 -10.68
C ASN A 341 13.07 28.37 -9.29
N ARG A 342 13.49 27.32 -8.58
CA ARG A 342 13.82 27.35 -7.14
C ARG A 342 15.17 27.98 -6.82
N ASP A 343 16.12 27.81 -7.72
CA ASP A 343 17.46 28.41 -7.71
C ASP A 343 17.46 29.92 -8.05
N GLY A 344 16.47 30.36 -8.82
CA GLY A 344 16.29 31.73 -9.29
C GLY A 344 16.27 31.91 -10.81
N ASP A 345 16.36 30.84 -11.63
CA ASP A 345 16.07 30.91 -13.07
C ASP A 345 14.88 30.04 -13.52
N GLY A 346 15.04 29.13 -14.49
CA GLY A 346 14.04 28.13 -14.88
C GLY A 346 12.62 28.63 -15.19
N ASN A 347 11.60 27.81 -14.89
CA ASN A 347 10.17 28.11 -14.97
C ASN A 347 9.35 27.24 -14.00
N ALA A 348 8.65 27.89 -13.06
CA ALA A 348 7.77 27.26 -12.07
C ALA A 348 6.76 26.25 -12.65
N GLN A 349 6.29 26.46 -13.89
CA GLN A 349 5.32 25.56 -14.54
C GLN A 349 5.92 24.23 -14.98
N ALA A 350 7.25 24.12 -15.11
CA ALA A 350 7.97 22.92 -15.52
C ALA A 350 8.63 22.16 -14.36
N THR A 351 8.34 22.56 -13.11
CA THR A 351 8.78 21.85 -11.89
C THR A 351 8.42 20.37 -11.98
N GLY A 352 9.36 19.48 -11.60
CA GLY A 352 9.18 18.03 -11.50
C GLY A 352 8.72 17.57 -10.12
N HIS A 353 8.47 16.27 -9.96
CA HIS A 353 7.98 15.70 -8.70
C HIS A 353 8.99 15.74 -7.55
N MET A 354 10.28 15.62 -7.85
CA MET A 354 11.38 15.71 -6.88
C MET A 354 12.31 16.90 -7.19
N PRO A 355 11.87 18.14 -6.92
CA PRO A 355 12.56 19.35 -7.33
C PRO A 355 13.47 19.96 -6.24
N CYS A 356 13.78 19.23 -5.16
CA CYS A 356 14.69 19.70 -4.12
C CYS A 356 16.16 19.39 -4.45
N PRO A 357 17.11 20.28 -4.09
CA PRO A 357 18.52 20.16 -4.47
C PRO A 357 19.25 18.98 -3.78
N GLU A 358 18.65 18.36 -2.77
CA GLU A 358 19.12 17.12 -2.17
C GLU A 358 18.66 15.85 -2.93
N ALA A 359 17.84 15.97 -3.98
CA ALA A 359 17.49 14.87 -4.87
C ALA A 359 18.55 14.73 -5.98
N GLN A 360 19.14 13.53 -6.16
CA GLN A 360 20.12 13.31 -7.24
C GLN A 360 19.46 12.62 -8.43
N GLY A 361 19.13 13.41 -9.45
CA GLY A 361 18.81 12.87 -10.76
C GLY A 361 20.05 12.29 -11.44
N ILE A 362 19.91 11.06 -11.93
CA ILE A 362 20.91 10.33 -12.71
C ILE A 362 20.35 10.20 -14.13
N PHE A 363 21.20 10.34 -15.16
CA PHE A 363 20.77 10.17 -16.55
C PHE A 363 21.64 9.17 -17.32
N ALA A 364 20.98 8.23 -17.99
CA ALA A 364 21.59 7.29 -18.92
C ALA A 364 21.00 7.44 -20.33
N ASP A 365 21.86 7.57 -21.34
CA ASP A 365 21.46 7.53 -22.74
C ASP A 365 21.47 6.07 -23.25
N TYR A 366 20.30 5.52 -23.61
CA TYR A 366 20.18 4.13 -24.07
C TYR A 366 20.95 3.84 -25.37
N GLY A 367 21.35 4.87 -26.13
CA GLY A 367 22.24 4.75 -27.28
C GLY A 367 23.67 4.35 -26.91
N PHE A 368 24.06 4.52 -25.63
CA PHE A 368 25.32 4.01 -25.07
C PHE A 368 25.14 2.80 -24.15
N LEU A 369 23.90 2.30 -23.98
CA LEU A 369 23.60 1.17 -23.11
C LEU A 369 24.38 -0.08 -23.55
N GLY A 370 25.31 -0.48 -22.67
CA GLY A 370 26.04 -1.72 -22.78
C GLY A 370 25.25 -2.87 -22.18
N ASP A 371 25.91 -3.60 -21.29
CA ASP A 371 25.35 -4.76 -20.60
C ASP A 371 24.23 -4.32 -19.64
N ARG A 372 22.98 -4.70 -19.95
CA ARG A 372 21.79 -4.18 -19.26
C ARG A 372 21.68 -4.61 -17.79
N PHE A 373 22.24 -5.78 -17.45
CA PHE A 373 22.35 -6.19 -16.07
C PHE A 373 23.39 -5.34 -15.34
N ALA A 374 24.61 -5.26 -15.88
CA ALA A 374 25.71 -4.52 -15.24
C ALA A 374 25.38 -3.02 -15.07
N HIS A 375 24.74 -2.38 -16.06
CA HIS A 375 24.27 -1.00 -15.93
C HIS A 375 23.34 -0.81 -14.73
N THR A 376 22.43 -1.75 -14.48
CA THR A 376 21.49 -1.64 -13.36
C THR A 376 22.15 -2.02 -12.02
N ASP A 377 23.16 -2.90 -12.02
CA ASP A 377 23.97 -3.23 -10.84
C ASP A 377 24.86 -2.05 -10.41
N GLU A 378 25.45 -1.32 -11.38
CA GLU A 378 26.21 -0.10 -11.13
C GLU A 378 25.35 0.96 -10.39
N LEU A 379 24.03 1.02 -10.61
CA LEU A 379 23.13 1.92 -9.88
C LEU A 379 23.04 1.65 -8.37
N LYS A 380 23.16 0.38 -7.93
CA LYS A 380 23.12 0.03 -6.49
C LYS A 380 24.44 0.40 -5.77
N ASN A 381 25.43 0.88 -6.52
CA ASN A 381 26.80 1.12 -6.06
C ASN A 381 27.21 2.61 -6.16
N ALA A 382 28.37 2.96 -5.60
CA ALA A 382 28.94 4.29 -5.76
C ALA A 382 29.39 4.53 -7.23
N PRO A 383 29.12 5.70 -7.84
CA PRO A 383 28.62 6.93 -7.22
C PRO A 383 27.09 7.09 -7.17
N TYR A 384 26.33 6.14 -7.71
CA TYR A 384 24.92 6.32 -8.07
C TYR A 384 23.95 6.14 -6.89
N PHE A 385 23.98 4.99 -6.21
CA PHE A 385 23.06 4.65 -5.10
C PHE A 385 21.57 4.94 -5.40
N ALA A 386 21.09 4.57 -6.60
CA ALA A 386 19.73 4.89 -7.03
C ALA A 386 18.69 3.91 -6.46
N SER A 387 17.60 4.45 -5.88
CA SER A 387 16.48 3.65 -5.38
C SER A 387 15.55 3.17 -6.49
N PHE A 388 15.50 3.87 -7.63
CA PHE A 388 14.69 3.47 -8.77
C PHE A 388 15.31 3.84 -10.12
N GLN A 389 14.73 3.29 -11.18
CA GLN A 389 14.98 3.67 -12.56
C GLN A 389 13.65 3.84 -13.33
N THR A 390 13.59 4.78 -14.27
CA THR A 390 12.44 4.98 -15.17
C THR A 390 12.85 4.87 -16.63
N ASN A 391 12.03 4.16 -17.43
CA ASN A 391 12.28 3.84 -18.82
C ASN A 391 11.06 4.19 -19.69
N SER A 392 11.11 5.34 -20.36
CA SER A 392 10.10 5.76 -21.34
C SER A 392 10.35 5.20 -22.75
N TRP A 393 11.49 4.57 -22.97
CA TRP A 393 11.84 3.79 -24.17
C TRP A 393 11.57 2.29 -23.97
N GLY A 394 11.80 1.47 -25.00
CA GLY A 394 11.78 0.01 -24.85
C GLY A 394 11.94 -0.75 -26.16
N GLY A 395 11.82 -2.07 -26.11
CA GLY A 395 11.94 -2.95 -27.28
C GLY A 395 10.80 -2.80 -28.30
N GLY A 396 10.86 -3.61 -29.35
CA GLY A 396 9.83 -3.67 -30.39
C GLY A 396 8.48 -4.11 -29.85
N ARG A 397 7.42 -3.40 -30.28
CA ARG A 397 6.04 -3.62 -29.83
C ARG A 397 5.61 -5.08 -30.07
N THR A 398 5.14 -5.75 -29.02
CA THR A 398 4.75 -7.15 -29.02
C THR A 398 3.59 -7.41 -28.04
N THR A 399 2.84 -8.49 -28.25
CA THR A 399 1.90 -9.08 -27.27
C THR A 399 2.57 -10.10 -26.33
N ALA A 400 3.75 -10.62 -26.71
CA ALA A 400 4.39 -11.74 -26.05
C ALA A 400 5.40 -11.30 -24.97
N TYR A 401 5.50 -12.10 -23.91
CA TYR A 401 6.63 -12.06 -22.99
C TYR A 401 7.86 -12.67 -23.69
N ASN A 402 8.88 -11.87 -23.94
CA ASN A 402 10.09 -12.30 -24.66
C ASN A 402 11.34 -12.16 -23.77
N SER A 403 12.54 -12.19 -24.36
CA SER A 403 13.78 -12.00 -23.61
C SER A 403 13.92 -10.65 -22.92
N ALA A 404 13.37 -9.56 -23.48
CA ALA A 404 13.41 -8.27 -22.80
C ALA A 404 12.41 -8.22 -21.63
N SER A 405 11.39 -9.08 -21.61
CA SER A 405 10.57 -9.35 -20.42
C SER A 405 11.34 -10.21 -19.40
N GLN A 406 12.01 -11.26 -19.86
CA GLN A 406 12.78 -12.20 -19.01
C GLN A 406 13.99 -11.55 -18.34
N GLU A 407 14.77 -10.77 -19.10
CA GLU A 407 15.93 -10.02 -18.62
C GLU A 407 15.51 -8.94 -17.60
N MET A 408 14.36 -8.28 -17.82
CA MET A 408 13.84 -7.30 -16.88
C MET A 408 13.36 -7.94 -15.57
N ASP A 409 12.73 -9.13 -15.62
CA ASP A 409 12.40 -9.89 -14.40
C ASP A 409 13.66 -10.34 -13.64
N ASP A 410 14.72 -10.79 -14.35
CA ASP A 410 15.99 -11.23 -13.73
C ASP A 410 16.77 -10.06 -13.09
N ILE A 411 16.75 -8.89 -13.74
CA ILE A 411 17.37 -7.66 -13.22
C ILE A 411 16.68 -7.20 -11.93
N ILE A 412 15.35 -7.04 -11.95
CA ILE A 412 14.60 -6.50 -10.81
C ILE A 412 14.69 -7.46 -9.62
N TRP A 413 14.50 -8.76 -9.86
CA TRP A 413 14.55 -9.80 -8.83
C TRP A 413 15.93 -9.92 -8.15
N ARG A 414 17.03 -9.84 -8.91
CA ARG A 414 18.39 -10.01 -8.37
C ARG A 414 18.98 -8.77 -7.71
N LEU A 415 18.59 -7.58 -8.17
CA LEU A 415 19.16 -6.31 -7.72
C LEU A 415 18.27 -5.57 -6.72
N ASP A 416 17.05 -6.07 -6.52
CA ASP A 416 16.02 -5.48 -5.65
C ASP A 416 15.88 -3.97 -5.89
N ILE A 417 15.38 -3.61 -7.06
CA ILE A 417 15.31 -2.22 -7.52
C ILE A 417 14.01 -1.97 -8.27
N THR A 418 13.30 -0.92 -7.87
CA THR A 418 12.04 -0.59 -8.54
C THR A 418 12.34 0.03 -9.91
N ILE A 419 11.75 -0.56 -10.95
CA ILE A 419 11.86 -0.04 -12.32
C ILE A 419 10.46 0.26 -12.86
N THR A 420 10.26 1.47 -13.38
CA THR A 420 9.05 1.88 -14.11
C THR A 420 9.29 1.79 -15.62
N GLN A 421 8.26 1.38 -16.37
CA GLN A 421 8.36 1.11 -17.81
C GLN A 421 7.08 1.46 -18.59
N SER A 422 7.23 2.24 -19.67
CA SER A 422 6.11 2.61 -20.55
C SER A 422 5.51 1.39 -21.28
N GLN A 423 4.17 1.33 -21.36
CA GLN A 423 3.46 0.35 -22.19
C GLN A 423 3.64 0.60 -23.71
N SER A 424 4.02 1.80 -24.13
CA SER A 424 3.95 2.34 -25.51
C SER A 424 2.56 2.76 -25.99
N ASN A 425 2.47 3.23 -27.23
CA ASN A 425 1.41 4.10 -27.76
C ASN A 425 0.71 3.48 -28.97
N ALA A 426 0.31 2.20 -28.89
CA ALA A 426 -0.27 1.47 -30.02
C ALA A 426 -1.81 1.41 -30.05
N GLY A 427 -2.50 1.88 -29.01
CA GLY A 427 -3.97 1.82 -28.90
C GLY A 427 -4.56 0.42 -28.81
N ASN A 428 -3.76 -0.59 -28.44
CA ASN A 428 -4.16 -1.99 -28.30
C ASN A 428 -3.12 -2.78 -27.45
N THR A 429 -3.12 -4.11 -27.49
CA THR A 429 -2.23 -4.99 -26.71
C THR A 429 -0.82 -5.18 -27.28
N GLN A 430 -0.36 -4.31 -28.19
CA GLN A 430 1.01 -4.29 -28.71
C GLN A 430 1.87 -3.31 -27.89
N SER A 431 2.64 -3.84 -26.94
CA SER A 431 3.34 -3.04 -25.92
C SER A 431 4.87 -3.22 -25.93
N ARG A 432 5.60 -2.38 -25.18
CA ARG A 432 7.03 -2.64 -24.91
C ARG A 432 7.18 -4.00 -24.20
N PRO A 433 8.10 -4.89 -24.63
CA PRO A 433 8.23 -6.21 -24.01
C PRO A 433 8.65 -6.15 -22.55
N GLN A 434 9.47 -5.16 -22.17
CA GLN A 434 9.82 -4.91 -20.76
C GLN A 434 8.57 -4.69 -19.88
N ALA A 435 7.50 -4.10 -20.42
CA ALA A 435 6.25 -3.86 -19.69
C ALA A 435 5.48 -5.17 -19.37
N TRP A 436 5.76 -6.25 -20.11
CA TRP A 436 5.20 -7.59 -19.88
C TRP A 436 5.94 -8.41 -18.82
N ALA A 437 7.08 -7.94 -18.31
CA ALA A 437 7.71 -8.50 -17.13
C ALA A 437 6.71 -8.52 -15.94
N LYS A 438 6.95 -9.38 -14.96
CA LYS A 438 6.10 -9.57 -13.78
C LYS A 438 6.48 -8.58 -12.68
N ASN A 439 7.78 -8.43 -12.46
CA ASN A 439 8.39 -7.68 -11.37
C ASN A 439 8.39 -6.17 -11.67
N ILE A 440 8.39 -5.78 -12.95
CA ILE A 440 8.29 -4.38 -13.42
C ILE A 440 7.03 -3.65 -12.92
N ILE A 441 7.14 -2.33 -12.72
CA ILE A 441 5.98 -1.43 -12.66
C ILE A 441 5.71 -0.91 -14.07
N SER A 442 4.81 -1.58 -14.79
CA SER A 442 4.41 -1.13 -16.13
C SER A 442 3.33 -0.05 -16.05
N VAL A 443 3.48 0.98 -16.88
CA VAL A 443 2.66 2.18 -16.81
C VAL A 443 1.93 2.41 -18.13
N GLY A 444 0.60 2.49 -18.06
CA GLY A 444 -0.26 2.94 -19.16
C GLY A 444 -0.61 4.42 -19.03
N GLY A 445 -1.36 4.95 -20.00
CA GLY A 445 -1.71 6.37 -20.01
C GLY A 445 -3.18 6.63 -20.38
N ILE A 446 -3.79 7.55 -19.64
CA ILE A 446 -5.16 8.03 -19.81
C ILE A 446 -5.11 9.51 -20.24
N ARG A 447 -5.98 9.91 -21.17
CA ARG A 447 -6.09 11.32 -21.55
C ARG A 447 -7.02 12.05 -20.60
N HIS A 448 -6.63 13.26 -20.23
CA HIS A 448 -7.28 14.13 -19.23
C HIS A 448 -7.48 15.57 -19.74
N TYR A 449 -7.03 15.83 -20.98
CA TYR A 449 -7.39 17.00 -21.80
C TYR A 449 -7.10 18.37 -21.18
N ASN A 450 -6.04 18.45 -20.36
CA ASN A 450 -5.66 19.64 -19.60
C ASN A 450 -6.73 20.07 -18.58
N THR A 451 -7.32 19.10 -17.86
CA THR A 451 -8.21 19.36 -16.72
C THR A 451 -7.91 18.45 -15.53
N LEU A 452 -8.41 18.80 -14.33
CA LEU A 452 -8.44 17.91 -13.16
C LEU A 452 -9.76 17.12 -13.06
N ASP A 453 -10.70 17.32 -13.99
CA ASP A 453 -12.04 16.75 -13.93
C ASP A 453 -12.03 15.35 -14.56
N THR A 454 -11.72 14.36 -13.72
CA THR A 454 -11.69 12.92 -14.10
C THR A 454 -13.00 12.37 -14.68
N SER A 455 -14.09 13.14 -14.73
CA SER A 455 -15.30 12.78 -15.49
C SER A 455 -15.17 13.01 -17.01
N ASP A 456 -14.19 13.81 -17.44
CA ASP A 456 -13.79 14.02 -18.83
C ASP A 456 -12.70 13.03 -19.29
N ASP A 457 -11.95 12.39 -18.38
CA ASP A 457 -10.88 11.46 -18.72
C ASP A 457 -11.33 10.28 -19.62
N ARG A 458 -10.49 9.88 -20.58
CA ARG A 458 -10.68 8.66 -21.40
C ARG A 458 -9.36 8.12 -21.95
N TRP A 459 -9.21 6.80 -22.02
CA TRP A 459 -8.08 6.12 -22.68
C TRP A 459 -8.05 6.42 -24.19
N ALA A 460 -9.22 6.47 -24.82
CA ALA A 460 -9.44 6.96 -26.19
C ALA A 460 -8.59 6.28 -27.30
N GLY A 461 -8.08 5.06 -27.07
CA GLY A 461 -7.23 4.36 -28.04
C GLY A 461 -5.81 4.91 -28.18
N GLY A 462 -5.30 5.65 -27.18
CA GLY A 462 -3.92 6.15 -27.16
C GLY A 462 -2.90 5.10 -26.73
N ALA A 463 -2.82 4.87 -25.41
CA ALA A 463 -1.86 3.96 -24.82
C ALA A 463 -2.05 2.52 -25.29
N SER A 464 -0.97 1.74 -25.25
CA SER A 464 -1.07 0.29 -25.26
C SER A 464 -1.63 -0.22 -23.92
N THR A 465 -2.25 -1.39 -23.95
CA THR A 465 -3.17 -1.88 -22.91
C THR A 465 -2.94 -3.35 -22.64
N GLY A 466 -3.32 -3.84 -21.45
CA GLY A 466 -3.42 -5.27 -21.23
C GLY A 466 -4.77 -5.87 -21.71
N PRO A 467 -5.03 -7.15 -21.37
CA PRO A 467 -4.15 -8.02 -20.59
C PRO A 467 -2.89 -8.41 -21.37
N ALA A 468 -1.87 -8.89 -20.65
CA ALA A 468 -0.76 -9.59 -21.30
C ALA A 468 -1.26 -10.88 -21.99
N ALA A 469 -0.48 -11.47 -22.91
CA ALA A 469 -0.92 -12.66 -23.66
C ALA A 469 -1.18 -13.91 -22.80
N ASP A 470 -0.58 -14.00 -21.60
CA ASP A 470 -0.89 -15.04 -20.60
C ASP A 470 -2.09 -14.69 -19.69
N GLY A 471 -2.73 -13.54 -19.92
CA GLY A 471 -3.91 -13.09 -19.20
C GLY A 471 -3.63 -12.10 -18.07
N ARG A 472 -2.38 -11.82 -17.72
CA ARG A 472 -2.04 -10.95 -16.57
C ARG A 472 -2.62 -9.53 -16.69
N ILE A 473 -3.03 -8.97 -15.55
CA ILE A 473 -3.52 -7.59 -15.43
C ILE A 473 -2.34 -6.65 -15.66
N LYS A 474 -2.44 -5.90 -16.75
CA LYS A 474 -1.49 -4.89 -17.21
C LYS A 474 -2.29 -3.71 -17.83
N PRO A 475 -1.80 -2.46 -17.77
CA PRO A 475 -0.64 -2.02 -16.99
C PRO A 475 -0.84 -2.26 -15.49
N ASP A 476 0.24 -2.13 -14.70
CA ASP A 476 0.14 -2.23 -13.24
C ASP A 476 -0.54 -0.95 -12.70
N VAL A 477 -0.17 0.21 -13.23
CA VAL A 477 -0.75 1.53 -12.91
C VAL A 477 -0.88 2.40 -14.18
N ASN A 478 -1.58 3.53 -14.09
CA ASN A 478 -1.60 4.55 -15.14
C ASN A 478 -1.21 5.93 -14.62
N TYR A 479 -0.92 6.84 -15.55
CA TYR A 479 -0.99 8.27 -15.33
C TYR A 479 -1.41 8.94 -16.66
N TRP A 480 -0.95 10.14 -16.99
CA TRP A 480 -1.55 10.96 -18.03
C TRP A 480 -0.89 10.81 -19.42
N TYR A 481 -1.56 11.30 -20.47
CA TYR A 481 -1.27 10.95 -21.87
C TYR A 481 -1.24 12.14 -22.86
N ASP A 482 -1.46 13.41 -22.47
CA ASP A 482 -1.52 14.48 -23.48
C ASP A 482 -1.29 15.94 -23.07
N SER A 483 -0.02 16.41 -23.02
CA SER A 483 0.52 17.81 -23.16
C SER A 483 1.55 18.41 -22.12
N ILE A 484 2.33 17.71 -21.23
CA ILE A 484 3.03 18.42 -20.08
C ILE A 484 3.83 19.60 -20.59
N TYR A 485 3.57 20.70 -19.91
CA TYR A 485 4.48 21.81 -19.74
C TYR A 485 5.77 21.37 -19.01
N THR A 486 6.81 20.91 -19.71
CA THR A 486 8.11 20.51 -19.11
C THR A 486 9.25 21.00 -19.98
N THR A 487 10.47 20.80 -19.48
CA THR A 487 11.72 21.09 -20.17
C THR A 487 11.79 20.39 -21.52
N THR A 488 12.59 20.91 -22.44
CA THR A 488 12.94 20.30 -23.71
C THR A 488 14.23 20.96 -24.21
N THR A 489 14.84 20.46 -25.28
CA THR A 489 16.15 20.99 -25.73
C THR A 489 16.11 22.52 -25.96
N GLY A 490 16.85 23.26 -25.13
CA GLY A 490 16.89 24.72 -25.14
C GLY A 490 15.62 25.48 -24.73
N GLY A 491 14.68 24.88 -23.99
CA GLY A 491 13.48 25.58 -23.50
C GLY A 491 12.39 24.65 -22.96
N TYR A 492 11.11 24.99 -23.20
CA TYR A 492 9.96 24.19 -22.72
C TYR A 492 9.05 23.76 -23.86
N THR A 493 8.39 22.62 -23.67
CA THR A 493 7.30 22.10 -24.52
C THR A 493 6.00 22.04 -23.72
N SER A 494 4.85 22.08 -24.40
CA SER A 494 3.51 21.89 -23.81
C SER A 494 2.64 21.01 -24.73
N GLY A 495 3.24 19.98 -25.33
CA GLY A 495 2.62 19.18 -26.40
C GLY A 495 3.23 17.79 -26.61
N PHE A 496 3.98 17.33 -25.63
CA PHE A 496 4.53 15.98 -25.45
C PHE A 496 3.34 15.17 -24.80
N GLY A 497 2.95 13.94 -25.26
CA GLY A 497 1.73 13.13 -24.85
C GLY A 497 1.90 11.61 -24.42
N GLY A 498 1.12 10.63 -24.89
CA GLY A 498 1.58 9.22 -24.88
C GLY A 498 1.80 8.48 -23.52
N THR A 499 2.59 7.41 -23.49
CA THR A 499 2.95 6.64 -22.25
C THR A 499 4.40 6.79 -21.84
N SER A 500 5.23 7.36 -22.71
CA SER A 500 6.48 7.97 -22.28
C SER A 500 6.23 9.11 -21.28
N ALA A 501 4.97 9.56 -21.22
CA ALA A 501 4.37 10.40 -20.19
C ALA A 501 4.34 9.75 -18.81
N ALA A 502 3.29 8.97 -18.60
CA ALA A 502 2.91 8.42 -17.31
C ALA A 502 4.05 7.70 -16.57
N THR A 503 5.06 7.22 -17.28
CA THR A 503 6.17 6.46 -16.69
C THR A 503 7.04 7.30 -15.73
N PRO A 504 7.65 8.44 -16.14
CA PRO A 504 8.29 9.37 -15.22
C PRO A 504 7.34 10.08 -14.25
N GLU A 505 6.05 10.22 -14.56
CA GLU A 505 5.04 10.71 -13.61
C GLU A 505 4.91 9.76 -12.40
N VAL A 506 4.73 8.47 -12.67
CA VAL A 506 4.75 7.39 -11.66
C VAL A 506 6.13 7.27 -10.99
N ALA A 507 7.23 7.49 -11.71
CA ALA A 507 8.57 7.47 -11.12
C ALA A 507 8.81 8.65 -10.14
N GLY A 508 8.22 9.82 -10.43
CA GLY A 508 8.23 10.96 -9.52
C GLY A 508 7.46 10.69 -8.24
N VAL A 509 6.26 10.10 -8.34
CA VAL A 509 5.48 9.62 -7.19
C VAL A 509 6.26 8.56 -6.41
N LEU A 510 6.83 7.56 -7.08
CA LEU A 510 7.66 6.51 -6.49
C LEU A 510 8.84 7.07 -5.68
N GLY A 511 9.57 8.04 -6.24
CA GLY A 511 10.71 8.66 -5.58
C GLY A 511 10.32 9.43 -4.30
N LEU A 512 9.20 10.17 -4.34
CA LEU A 512 8.63 10.80 -3.14
C LEU A 512 8.23 9.75 -2.08
N MET A 513 7.69 8.61 -2.49
CA MET A 513 7.34 7.53 -1.57
C MET A 513 8.57 6.84 -0.95
N TYR A 514 9.71 6.81 -1.66
CA TYR A 514 11.00 6.41 -1.05
C TYR A 514 11.46 7.41 0.04
N GLN A 515 11.29 8.73 -0.16
CA GLN A 515 11.52 9.72 0.91
C GLN A 515 10.61 9.40 2.12
N MET A 516 9.28 9.33 1.89
CA MET A 516 8.28 9.04 2.93
C MET A 516 8.61 7.76 3.72
N TRP A 517 9.03 6.69 3.05
CA TRP A 517 9.43 5.46 3.73
C TRP A 517 10.66 5.70 4.63
N SER A 518 11.71 6.31 4.08
CA SER A 518 12.95 6.54 4.83
C SER A 518 12.80 7.49 6.04
N GLU A 519 11.72 8.27 6.07
CA GLU A 519 11.29 9.14 7.17
C GLU A 519 10.25 8.50 8.10
N ASN A 520 10.00 7.19 7.95
CA ASN A 520 9.12 6.38 8.80
C ASN A 520 7.62 6.74 8.77
N VAL A 521 7.12 7.27 7.64
CA VAL A 521 5.70 7.68 7.49
C VAL A 521 4.69 6.55 7.78
N TRP A 522 5.08 5.29 7.62
CA TRP A 522 4.24 4.10 7.86
C TRP A 522 4.57 3.34 9.16
N ASN A 523 5.36 3.91 10.07
CA ASN A 523 5.92 3.27 11.27
C ASN A 523 6.57 1.88 11.05
N THR A 524 7.26 1.69 9.92
CA THR A 524 7.99 0.46 9.59
C THR A 524 9.42 0.42 10.17
N ASN A 525 9.82 1.45 10.90
CA ASN A 525 11.09 1.63 11.61
C ASN A 525 12.36 1.29 10.79
N PRO A 526 12.53 1.83 9.55
CA PRO A 526 13.62 1.44 8.65
C PRO A 526 15.00 1.94 9.10
N VAL A 527 16.00 1.08 8.93
CA VAL A 527 17.35 1.27 9.48
C VAL A 527 18.37 1.71 8.41
N GLY A 528 19.09 2.81 8.67
CA GLY A 528 20.10 3.33 7.74
C GLY A 528 20.47 4.79 8.03
N ALA A 529 21.54 5.29 7.39
CA ALA A 529 21.95 6.70 7.48
C ALA A 529 21.47 7.55 6.30
N THR A 530 21.07 6.92 5.19
CA THR A 530 20.59 7.52 3.94
C THR A 530 19.26 6.92 3.50
N VAL A 531 18.56 7.58 2.57
CA VAL A 531 17.31 7.05 1.96
C VAL A 531 17.55 5.68 1.32
N PHE A 532 18.63 5.55 0.55
CA PHE A 532 19.00 4.29 -0.13
C PHE A 532 19.32 3.14 0.85
N GLU A 533 19.88 3.42 2.02
CA GLU A 533 20.09 2.37 3.04
C GLU A 533 18.80 1.98 3.77
N ARG A 534 17.80 2.87 3.84
CA ARG A 534 16.51 2.66 4.50
C ARG A 534 15.41 2.13 3.59
N GLN A 535 15.67 2.02 2.29
CA GLN A 535 14.65 1.71 1.29
C GLN A 535 14.06 0.29 1.48
N PRO A 536 12.76 0.08 1.21
CA PRO A 536 12.14 -1.24 1.25
C PRO A 536 12.40 -2.00 -0.06
N HIS A 537 11.98 -3.26 -0.08
CA HIS A 537 12.05 -4.09 -1.27
C HIS A 537 11.17 -3.55 -2.42
N PHE A 538 11.55 -3.89 -3.67
CA PHE A 538 10.85 -3.40 -4.87
C PHE A 538 9.38 -3.85 -4.91
N SER A 539 9.07 -5.02 -4.35
CA SER A 539 7.70 -5.55 -4.31
C SER A 539 6.82 -4.74 -3.36
N THR A 540 7.37 -4.26 -2.24
CA THR A 540 6.72 -3.37 -1.27
C THR A 540 6.43 -2.00 -1.88
N MET A 541 7.37 -1.40 -2.62
CA MET A 541 7.09 -0.15 -3.34
C MET A 541 6.03 -0.33 -4.43
N LYS A 542 6.06 -1.46 -5.14
CA LYS A 542 5.02 -1.81 -6.11
C LYS A 542 3.64 -2.01 -5.45
N ALA A 543 3.59 -2.65 -4.29
CA ALA A 543 2.37 -2.85 -3.50
C ALA A 543 1.83 -1.51 -2.99
N LEU A 544 2.69 -0.65 -2.43
CA LEU A 544 2.35 0.69 -1.93
C LEU A 544 1.76 1.58 -3.04
N LEU A 545 2.38 1.60 -4.23
CA LEU A 545 1.89 2.36 -5.39
C LEU A 545 0.50 1.89 -5.85
N ILE A 546 0.26 0.58 -5.85
CA ILE A 546 -1.00 -0.05 -6.29
C ILE A 546 -2.11 0.15 -5.26
N ASN A 547 -1.79 0.00 -3.97
CA ASN A 547 -2.74 0.16 -2.88
C ASN A 547 -3.19 1.62 -2.72
N ASN A 548 -2.29 2.60 -2.93
CA ASN A 548 -2.61 4.02 -2.85
C ASN A 548 -3.01 4.67 -4.19
N ALA A 549 -3.29 3.86 -5.21
CA ALA A 549 -3.77 4.34 -6.52
C ALA A 549 -5.27 4.70 -6.51
N ASN A 550 -5.58 5.88 -7.07
CA ASN A 550 -6.93 6.35 -7.36
C ASN A 550 -7.52 5.60 -8.57
N GLN A 551 -8.69 4.99 -8.41
CA GLN A 551 -9.32 4.20 -9.48
C GLN A 551 -10.42 5.00 -10.20
N TYR A 552 -10.41 4.99 -11.54
CA TYR A 552 -11.55 5.47 -12.31
C TYR A 552 -12.75 4.51 -12.14
N PRO A 553 -13.99 4.99 -11.91
CA PRO A 553 -15.16 4.12 -11.80
C PRO A 553 -15.46 3.37 -13.11
N PHE A 554 -15.55 2.04 -13.06
CA PHE A 554 -15.86 1.22 -14.24
C PHE A 554 -16.72 -0.02 -13.91
N SER A 555 -17.40 -0.54 -14.92
CA SER A 555 -18.14 -1.80 -14.82
C SER A 555 -18.14 -2.55 -16.16
N GLY A 556 -17.79 -3.84 -16.11
CA GLY A 556 -17.62 -4.71 -17.27
C GLY A 556 -16.26 -4.58 -17.97
N GLU A 557 -15.88 -5.63 -18.71
CA GLU A 557 -14.55 -5.77 -19.32
C GLU A 557 -14.41 -5.12 -20.70
N THR A 558 -15.44 -4.42 -21.20
CA THR A 558 -15.44 -3.81 -22.54
C THR A 558 -15.50 -2.29 -22.55
N VAL A 559 -15.48 -1.65 -21.37
CA VAL A 559 -15.50 -0.18 -21.26
C VAL A 559 -14.10 0.42 -21.51
N ASP A 560 -14.05 1.74 -21.69
CA ASP A 560 -12.84 2.48 -22.06
C ASP A 560 -11.82 2.51 -20.91
N LEU A 561 -12.26 2.88 -19.70
CA LEU A 561 -11.46 2.91 -18.46
C LEU A 561 -11.54 1.59 -17.65
N ARG A 562 -11.54 0.44 -18.34
CA ARG A 562 -11.56 -0.89 -17.69
C ARG A 562 -10.23 -1.22 -16.98
N ARG A 563 -10.22 -2.26 -16.14
CA ARG A 563 -9.02 -2.75 -15.43
C ARG A 563 -7.75 -2.84 -16.28
N THR A 564 -7.86 -3.24 -17.55
CA THR A 564 -6.67 -3.42 -18.43
C THR A 564 -6.26 -2.19 -19.24
N THR A 565 -6.90 -1.04 -19.02
CA THR A 565 -6.47 0.27 -19.57
C THR A 565 -5.94 1.19 -18.46
N GLN A 566 -6.65 1.29 -17.32
CA GLN A 566 -6.19 2.07 -16.15
C GLN A 566 -5.27 1.29 -15.18
N GLY A 567 -5.12 -0.03 -15.34
CA GLY A 567 -4.41 -0.86 -14.35
C GLY A 567 -5.11 -0.83 -12.99
N TRP A 568 -4.33 -0.78 -11.91
CA TRP A 568 -4.85 -0.63 -10.55
C TRP A 568 -5.25 0.81 -10.17
N GLY A 569 -5.06 1.77 -11.08
CA GLY A 569 -5.39 3.17 -10.89
C GLY A 569 -4.19 4.09 -11.14
N ARG A 570 -4.36 5.36 -10.75
CA ARG A 570 -3.36 6.43 -10.84
C ARG A 570 -2.76 6.72 -9.45
N PRO A 571 -1.46 6.51 -9.21
CA PRO A 571 -0.82 6.73 -7.92
C PRO A 571 -0.94 8.17 -7.40
N SER A 572 -0.99 8.34 -6.08
CA SER A 572 -0.96 9.65 -5.43
C SER A 572 -0.20 9.58 -4.10
N VAL A 573 0.72 10.54 -3.88
CA VAL A 573 1.42 10.69 -2.60
C VAL A 573 0.54 11.28 -1.50
N GLN A 574 -0.46 12.09 -1.86
CA GLN A 574 -1.44 12.60 -0.90
C GLN A 574 -2.29 11.45 -0.35
N VAL A 575 -2.85 10.59 -1.21
CA VAL A 575 -3.61 9.41 -0.78
C VAL A 575 -2.73 8.49 0.07
N ALA A 576 -1.46 8.32 -0.28
CA ALA A 576 -0.50 7.54 0.48
C ALA A 576 -0.24 8.11 1.89
N MET A 577 -0.14 9.43 2.04
CA MET A 577 0.00 10.11 3.34
C MET A 577 -1.30 10.03 4.16
N GLU A 578 -2.46 10.31 3.56
CA GLU A 578 -3.79 10.28 4.21
C GLU A 578 -4.21 8.87 4.70
N ARG A 579 -3.59 7.82 4.15
CA ARG A 579 -3.78 6.42 4.56
C ARG A 579 -2.66 5.88 5.44
N ALA A 580 -1.52 6.54 5.56
CA ALA A 580 -0.30 5.99 6.17
C ALA A 580 -0.52 5.48 7.61
N ALA A 581 -1.12 6.30 8.47
CA ALA A 581 -1.42 5.95 9.87
C ALA A 581 -2.54 4.88 10.04
N ARG A 582 -3.19 4.46 8.95
CA ARG A 582 -4.19 3.36 8.90
C ARG A 582 -3.78 2.33 7.85
N SER A 583 -2.49 1.98 7.90
CA SER A 583 -1.87 0.97 7.05
C SER A 583 -1.29 -0.17 7.90
N PHE A 584 -1.24 -1.37 7.33
CA PHE A 584 -0.42 -2.48 7.81
C PHE A 584 0.44 -2.99 6.66
N ILE A 585 1.75 -3.19 6.91
CA ILE A 585 2.74 -3.50 5.88
C ILE A 585 3.63 -4.68 6.31
N VAL A 586 3.89 -5.59 5.37
CA VAL A 586 4.93 -6.61 5.45
C VAL A 586 5.91 -6.35 4.30
N ASP A 587 7.18 -6.14 4.63
CA ASP A 587 8.26 -5.86 3.69
C ASP A 587 9.15 -7.10 3.53
N GLU A 588 8.62 -8.13 2.87
CA GLU A 588 9.28 -9.43 2.59
C GLU A 588 9.83 -10.20 3.81
N THR A 589 9.39 -9.86 5.03
CA THR A 589 9.90 -10.46 6.29
C THR A 589 9.50 -11.92 6.52
N GLU A 590 8.45 -12.39 5.84
CA GLU A 590 7.97 -13.78 5.92
C GLU A 590 8.47 -14.61 4.74
N LEU A 591 9.05 -15.78 5.03
CA LEU A 591 9.48 -16.77 4.03
C LEU A 591 8.60 -18.02 4.12
N LEU A 592 8.01 -18.43 3.00
CA LEU A 592 7.10 -19.57 2.91
C LEU A 592 7.66 -20.68 2.00
N SER A 593 7.69 -21.91 2.50
CA SER A 593 7.90 -23.11 1.69
C SER A 593 6.61 -23.53 0.99
N ILE A 594 6.70 -24.40 -0.02
CA ILE A 594 5.51 -24.93 -0.72
C ILE A 594 4.48 -25.57 0.24
N GLY A 595 3.26 -25.01 0.24
CA GLY A 595 2.15 -25.43 1.08
C GLY A 595 2.14 -24.84 2.49
N GLU A 596 3.04 -23.90 2.81
CA GLU A 596 2.98 -23.09 4.03
C GLU A 596 2.16 -21.81 3.78
N SER A 597 1.59 -21.27 4.87
CA SER A 597 0.76 -20.07 4.85
C SER A 597 1.12 -19.13 6.00
N ALA A 598 1.16 -17.83 5.72
CA ALA A 598 1.10 -16.79 6.74
C ALA A 598 -0.36 -16.35 6.95
N THR A 599 -0.68 -15.82 8.14
CA THR A 599 -1.98 -15.19 8.41
C THR A 599 -1.78 -13.96 9.28
N PHE A 600 -2.25 -12.82 8.79
CA PHE A 600 -2.23 -11.54 9.47
C PHE A 600 -3.65 -11.14 9.83
N ASN A 601 -3.84 -10.71 11.06
CA ASN A 601 -5.10 -10.17 11.54
C ASN A 601 -5.03 -8.63 11.46
N VAL A 602 -6.04 -8.01 10.85
CA VAL A 602 -6.10 -6.55 10.66
C VAL A 602 -7.46 -5.99 11.08
N ASN A 603 -7.45 -4.89 11.84
CA ASN A 603 -8.65 -4.34 12.46
C ASN A 603 -9.25 -3.17 11.66
N VAL A 604 -10.49 -3.31 11.21
CA VAL A 604 -11.25 -2.28 10.49
C VAL A 604 -12.17 -1.53 11.47
N LEU A 605 -12.10 -0.19 11.49
CA LEU A 605 -12.96 0.61 12.35
C LEU A 605 -14.40 0.77 11.82
N PRO A 606 -15.38 1.00 12.70
CA PRO A 606 -16.74 1.36 12.31
C PRO A 606 -16.79 2.58 11.38
N GLY A 607 -17.43 2.44 10.23
CA GLY A 607 -17.62 3.52 9.26
C GLY A 607 -16.45 3.75 8.29
N GLU A 608 -15.42 2.90 8.27
CA GLU A 608 -14.38 2.96 7.25
C GLU A 608 -14.97 2.81 5.84
N ALA A 609 -14.55 3.65 4.90
CA ALA A 609 -15.16 3.71 3.57
C ALA A 609 -14.64 2.63 2.60
N GLU A 610 -13.40 2.20 2.80
CA GLU A 610 -12.71 1.28 1.90
C GLU A 610 -11.59 0.52 2.62
N LEU A 611 -11.54 -0.79 2.44
CA LEU A 611 -10.41 -1.64 2.83
C LEU A 611 -9.71 -2.13 1.55
N LYS A 612 -8.43 -1.80 1.36
CA LYS A 612 -7.63 -2.30 0.23
C LYS A 612 -6.48 -3.17 0.75
N ILE A 613 -6.46 -4.44 0.37
CA ILE A 613 -5.32 -5.36 0.52
C ILE A 613 -4.65 -5.53 -0.85
N THR A 614 -3.33 -5.40 -0.89
CA THR A 614 -2.48 -5.63 -2.06
C THR A 614 -1.29 -6.50 -1.67
N MET A 615 -1.18 -7.67 -2.28
CA MET A 615 -0.02 -8.56 -2.20
C MET A 615 0.79 -8.48 -3.50
N VAL A 616 2.12 -8.43 -3.38
CA VAL A 616 3.06 -8.55 -4.51
C VAL A 616 4.19 -9.49 -4.08
N TYR A 617 4.53 -10.49 -4.89
CA TYR A 617 5.66 -11.38 -4.61
C TYR A 617 6.70 -11.29 -5.75
N PRO A 618 8.01 -11.31 -5.45
CA PRO A 618 9.04 -11.51 -6.45
C PRO A 618 8.90 -12.90 -7.08
N ASP A 619 8.78 -12.95 -8.41
CA ASP A 619 8.65 -14.22 -9.13
C ASP A 619 9.82 -14.40 -10.12
N PRO A 620 10.60 -15.50 -10.04
CA PRO A 620 11.79 -15.71 -10.86
C PRO A 620 11.52 -15.66 -12.37
N PRO A 621 12.53 -15.40 -13.23
CA PRO A 621 12.34 -15.10 -14.65
C PRO A 621 11.48 -16.11 -15.42
N GLY A 622 10.44 -15.60 -16.07
CA GLY A 622 9.49 -16.38 -16.83
C GLY A 622 10.13 -17.05 -18.05
N THR A 623 9.60 -18.22 -18.43
CA THR A 623 10.04 -18.91 -19.65
C THR A 623 9.44 -18.22 -20.88
N THR A 624 10.26 -17.86 -21.87
CA THR A 624 9.78 -17.09 -23.04
C THR A 624 8.95 -17.90 -24.03
N SER A 625 9.20 -19.20 -24.20
CA SER A 625 8.41 -20.06 -25.12
C SER A 625 7.10 -20.59 -24.52
N SER A 626 6.71 -20.04 -23.37
CA SER A 626 5.52 -20.35 -22.60
C SER A 626 4.27 -19.59 -23.10
N THR A 627 3.09 -19.89 -22.55
CA THR A 627 1.93 -18.97 -22.53
C THR A 627 1.35 -18.78 -21.11
N LEU A 628 2.20 -18.96 -20.09
CA LEU A 628 2.02 -18.56 -18.70
C LEU A 628 3.42 -18.27 -18.13
N HIS A 629 3.74 -17.01 -17.87
CA HIS A 629 5.13 -16.62 -17.60
C HIS A 629 5.45 -16.55 -16.10
N ARG A 630 4.44 -16.71 -15.26
CA ARG A 630 4.57 -16.93 -13.81
C ARG A 630 5.28 -18.26 -13.51
N ILE A 631 6.14 -18.30 -12.48
CA ILE A 631 6.88 -19.51 -12.07
C ILE A 631 6.31 -20.09 -10.76
N ASN A 632 6.15 -19.27 -9.73
CA ASN A 632 5.59 -19.64 -8.43
C ASN A 632 4.15 -19.17 -8.26
N ASP A 633 3.40 -19.82 -7.36
CA ASP A 633 2.00 -19.54 -7.03
C ASP A 633 1.89 -19.16 -5.56
N VAL A 634 1.46 -17.92 -5.29
CA VAL A 634 1.20 -17.38 -3.95
C VAL A 634 -0.19 -16.76 -3.96
N ASP A 635 -1.10 -17.35 -3.18
CA ASP A 635 -2.53 -17.01 -3.16
C ASP A 635 -2.83 -16.00 -2.04
N LEU A 636 -3.59 -14.94 -2.34
CA LEU A 636 -4.20 -14.04 -1.35
C LEU A 636 -5.65 -14.48 -1.06
N LYS A 637 -5.96 -14.75 0.21
CA LYS A 637 -7.33 -15.01 0.69
C LYS A 637 -7.65 -14.17 1.92
N VAL A 638 -8.72 -13.40 1.85
CA VAL A 638 -9.15 -12.46 2.91
C VAL A 638 -10.51 -12.90 3.46
N THR A 639 -10.68 -12.88 4.79
CA THR A 639 -11.91 -13.31 5.48
C THR A 639 -12.44 -12.22 6.41
N SER A 640 -13.73 -11.87 6.29
CA SER A 640 -14.38 -10.85 7.13
C SER A 640 -14.74 -11.35 8.54
N PRO A 641 -15.02 -10.46 9.52
CA PRO A 641 -15.50 -10.84 10.85
C PRO A 641 -16.73 -11.77 10.82
N GLY A 642 -17.68 -11.53 9.90
CA GLY A 642 -18.84 -12.38 9.64
C GLY A 642 -18.55 -13.67 8.87
N GLY A 643 -17.29 -13.94 8.53
CA GLY A 643 -16.82 -15.17 7.87
C GLY A 643 -16.91 -15.17 6.34
N THR A 644 -17.13 -14.02 5.70
CA THR A 644 -17.20 -13.94 4.23
C THR A 644 -15.79 -13.97 3.63
N GLN A 645 -15.52 -14.86 2.68
CA GLN A 645 -14.20 -15.01 2.05
C GLN A 645 -14.11 -14.27 0.70
N TYR A 646 -12.90 -13.80 0.38
CA TYR A 646 -12.56 -13.12 -0.86
C TYR A 646 -11.18 -13.61 -1.34
N TYR A 647 -11.09 -14.09 -2.58
CA TYR A 647 -9.80 -14.41 -3.21
C TYR A 647 -9.25 -13.24 -4.03
N GLY A 648 -7.92 -13.17 -4.14
CA GLY A 648 -7.22 -12.14 -4.88
C GLY A 648 -7.69 -11.97 -6.33
N ASN A 649 -7.85 -10.72 -6.75
CA ASN A 649 -8.34 -10.30 -8.06
C ASN A 649 -9.76 -10.79 -8.44
N ASN A 650 -10.49 -11.49 -7.56
CA ASN A 650 -11.85 -11.95 -7.85
C ASN A 650 -12.81 -10.76 -8.07
N GLY A 651 -13.52 -10.77 -9.19
CA GLY A 651 -14.39 -9.65 -9.63
C GLY A 651 -13.65 -8.42 -10.18
N LEU A 652 -12.40 -8.16 -9.75
CA LEU A 652 -11.66 -6.92 -10.04
C LEU A 652 -11.29 -6.69 -11.51
N ARG A 653 -11.47 -7.67 -12.40
CA ARG A 653 -11.39 -7.46 -13.87
C ARG A 653 -12.60 -6.71 -14.43
N ALA A 654 -13.76 -6.84 -13.78
CA ALA A 654 -15.04 -6.29 -14.21
C ALA A 654 -15.57 -5.14 -13.33
N GLY A 655 -14.83 -4.70 -12.31
CA GLY A 655 -15.16 -3.51 -11.51
C GLY A 655 -14.05 -3.09 -10.53
N ASN A 656 -14.31 -2.01 -9.80
CA ASN A 656 -13.39 -1.40 -8.84
C ASN A 656 -13.20 -2.20 -7.53
N TYR A 657 -14.16 -3.08 -7.19
CA TYR A 657 -14.24 -3.81 -5.92
C TYR A 657 -14.34 -5.32 -6.12
N SER A 658 -13.86 -6.06 -5.14
CA SER A 658 -13.83 -7.52 -5.13
C SER A 658 -15.22 -8.12 -4.90
N THR A 659 -15.47 -9.26 -5.55
CA THR A 659 -16.65 -10.08 -5.25
C THR A 659 -16.33 -11.14 -4.19
N PRO A 660 -17.30 -11.52 -3.33
CA PRO A 660 -17.11 -12.60 -2.37
C PRO A 660 -16.95 -13.97 -3.07
N ASP A 661 -16.54 -14.96 -2.29
CA ASP A 661 -16.12 -16.29 -2.75
C ASP A 661 -15.02 -16.18 -3.82
N GLY A 662 -15.08 -17.03 -4.85
CA GLY A 662 -14.15 -17.05 -5.98
C GLY A 662 -13.27 -18.30 -6.00
N SER A 663 -12.04 -18.13 -6.46
CA SER A 663 -10.96 -19.13 -6.46
C SER A 663 -9.62 -18.38 -6.56
N PRO A 664 -8.49 -18.98 -6.15
CA PRO A 664 -7.20 -18.31 -6.20
C PRO A 664 -6.74 -17.97 -7.63
N ASN A 665 -5.87 -16.97 -7.77
CA ASN A 665 -5.54 -16.40 -9.07
C ASN A 665 -4.22 -16.95 -9.63
N THR A 666 -4.34 -18.09 -10.32
CA THR A 666 -3.23 -18.86 -10.92
C THR A 666 -2.48 -18.17 -12.08
N VAL A 667 -2.43 -16.83 -12.15
CA VAL A 667 -1.93 -16.05 -13.30
C VAL A 667 -1.12 -14.79 -12.91
N ASP A 668 -1.59 -13.96 -11.97
CA ASP A 668 -0.94 -12.68 -11.64
C ASP A 668 0.08 -12.81 -10.49
N THR A 669 1.15 -12.01 -10.53
CA THR A 669 2.11 -11.83 -9.40
C THR A 669 1.75 -10.64 -8.51
N VAL A 670 0.52 -10.14 -8.68
CA VAL A 670 -0.08 -9.02 -7.95
C VAL A 670 -1.52 -9.42 -7.67
N GLU A 671 -1.86 -9.62 -6.40
CA GLU A 671 -3.22 -9.95 -5.98
C GLU A 671 -3.79 -8.84 -5.10
N ASN A 672 -5.04 -8.47 -5.37
CA ASN A 672 -5.74 -7.42 -4.64
C ASN A 672 -7.08 -7.93 -4.11
N VAL A 673 -7.44 -7.49 -2.90
CA VAL A 673 -8.81 -7.56 -2.38
C VAL A 673 -9.22 -6.15 -1.97
N PHE A 674 -10.19 -5.57 -2.68
CA PHE A 674 -10.68 -4.21 -2.43
C PHE A 674 -12.16 -4.29 -2.01
N ILE A 675 -12.48 -3.87 -0.78
CA ILE A 675 -13.83 -3.92 -0.21
C ILE A 675 -14.33 -2.49 0.01
N GLN A 676 -15.54 -2.18 -0.47
CA GLN A 676 -16.22 -0.91 -0.23
C GLN A 676 -17.15 -1.03 0.99
N ASN A 677 -17.10 -0.07 1.92
CA ASN A 677 -17.80 -0.09 3.20
C ASN A 677 -17.60 -1.42 3.97
N PRO A 678 -16.35 -1.81 4.29
CA PRO A 678 -16.05 -3.05 4.99
C PRO A 678 -16.77 -3.19 6.34
N GLU A 679 -17.07 -4.43 6.71
CA GLU A 679 -17.52 -4.83 8.05
C GLU A 679 -16.44 -4.45 9.09
N SER A 680 -16.83 -3.78 10.18
CA SER A 680 -15.90 -3.41 11.24
C SER A 680 -15.54 -4.58 12.14
N GLY A 681 -14.27 -4.65 12.58
CA GLY A 681 -13.70 -5.70 13.39
C GLY A 681 -12.48 -6.35 12.73
N ASN A 682 -12.08 -7.52 13.24
CA ASN A 682 -10.86 -8.19 12.83
C ASN A 682 -11.05 -9.03 11.55
N TRP A 683 -10.30 -8.70 10.50
CA TRP A 683 -10.23 -9.41 9.22
C TRP A 683 -8.96 -10.28 9.18
N ALA A 684 -9.10 -11.54 8.76
CA ALA A 684 -7.97 -12.43 8.57
C ALA A 684 -7.48 -12.40 7.11
N VAL A 685 -6.23 -11.99 6.91
CA VAL A 685 -5.52 -11.95 5.62
C VAL A 685 -4.54 -13.13 5.58
N GLU A 686 -4.88 -14.17 4.81
CA GLU A 686 -4.08 -15.38 4.64
C GLU A 686 -3.33 -15.34 3.30
N ILE A 687 -2.03 -15.64 3.35
CA ILE A 687 -1.12 -15.70 2.20
C ILE A 687 -0.58 -17.12 2.12
N THR A 688 -0.72 -17.82 0.98
CA THR A 688 -0.38 -19.26 0.87
C THR A 688 0.52 -19.57 -0.33
N ALA A 689 1.65 -20.23 -0.11
CA ALA A 689 2.61 -20.65 -1.13
C ALA A 689 2.19 -21.95 -1.87
N SER A 690 1.11 -21.87 -2.67
CA SER A 690 0.44 -23.02 -3.29
C SER A 690 1.28 -23.84 -4.30
N GLU A 691 2.26 -23.23 -4.97
CA GLU A 691 3.15 -23.93 -5.92
C GLU A 691 4.51 -23.23 -6.02
N ILE A 692 5.54 -23.76 -5.36
CA ILE A 692 6.92 -23.30 -5.58
C ILE A 692 7.61 -24.26 -6.56
N ASN A 693 7.97 -23.74 -7.72
CA ASN A 693 8.66 -24.48 -8.80
C ASN A 693 10.16 -24.21 -8.83
N GLN A 694 10.57 -23.04 -8.35
CA GLN A 694 11.94 -22.56 -8.24
C GLN A 694 12.04 -21.59 -7.07
N ASP A 695 13.06 -21.75 -6.23
CA ASP A 695 13.66 -20.72 -5.37
C ASP A 695 13.48 -19.28 -5.89
N ALA A 696 12.84 -18.43 -5.06
CA ALA A 696 12.71 -16.99 -5.28
C ALA A 696 13.50 -16.14 -4.26
N TRP A 697 14.14 -16.73 -3.25
CA TRP A 697 14.86 -16.01 -2.20
C TRP A 697 16.30 -16.53 -2.06
N LEU A 698 17.16 -16.09 -2.98
CA LEU A 698 18.50 -16.66 -3.23
C LEU A 698 19.49 -16.63 -2.04
N ASP A 699 19.16 -15.97 -0.94
CA ASP A 699 19.94 -15.96 0.30
C ASP A 699 19.67 -17.19 1.20
N THR A 700 18.57 -17.93 0.99
CA THR A 700 18.33 -19.25 1.59
C THR A 700 18.67 -20.38 0.62
N PRO A 701 18.99 -21.59 1.11
CA PRO A 701 19.24 -22.76 0.27
C PRO A 701 17.94 -23.57 -0.01
N GLY A 702 16.80 -22.89 -0.10
CA GLY A 702 15.46 -23.47 -0.17
C GLY A 702 14.90 -23.61 -1.59
N ASP A 703 13.66 -24.12 -1.68
CA ASP A 703 12.72 -23.81 -2.77
C ASP A 703 11.57 -23.05 -2.06
N ASP A 704 11.78 -21.77 -1.75
CA ASP A 704 10.92 -20.89 -0.94
C ASP A 704 10.59 -19.55 -1.63
N VAL A 705 9.69 -18.76 -1.05
CA VAL A 705 9.25 -17.43 -1.52
C VAL A 705 9.07 -16.43 -0.38
N SER A 706 9.29 -15.16 -0.70
CA SER A 706 8.88 -13.98 0.07
C SER A 706 7.64 -13.31 -0.56
N PHE A 707 7.04 -12.34 0.15
CA PHE A 707 6.03 -11.44 -0.41
C PHE A 707 5.99 -10.11 0.35
N ALA A 708 5.64 -9.04 -0.37
CA ALA A 708 5.15 -7.82 0.24
C ALA A 708 3.63 -7.86 0.39
N LEU A 709 3.15 -7.29 1.49
CA LEU A 709 1.73 -7.10 1.77
C LEU A 709 1.52 -5.64 2.19
N VAL A 710 0.55 -4.97 1.57
CA VAL A 710 0.09 -3.63 1.98
C VAL A 710 -1.41 -3.67 2.17
N VAL A 711 -1.85 -3.26 3.35
CA VAL A 711 -3.25 -3.06 3.71
C VAL A 711 -3.45 -1.57 4.00
N THR A 712 -4.53 -0.96 3.48
CA THR A 712 -5.01 0.37 3.93
C THR A 712 -6.50 0.31 4.28
N GLY A 713 -6.91 1.12 5.26
CA GLY A 713 -8.26 1.04 5.87
C GLY A 713 -8.34 0.05 7.04
N ALA A 714 -7.18 -0.39 7.55
CA ALA A 714 -7.06 -1.19 8.77
C ALA A 714 -5.65 -1.02 9.37
N SER A 715 -5.52 -1.22 10.68
CA SER A 715 -4.24 -1.46 11.36
C SER A 715 -3.99 -2.96 11.55
N GLY A 716 -2.79 -3.36 11.96
CA GLY A 716 -2.55 -4.72 12.48
C GLY A 716 -3.24 -4.94 13.83
N GLU A 717 -3.16 -6.15 14.37
CA GLU A 717 -3.42 -6.36 15.80
C GLU A 717 -2.40 -5.59 16.64
N ALA A 718 -2.88 -4.69 17.50
CA ALA A 718 -2.03 -3.90 18.38
C ALA A 718 -1.35 -4.78 19.45
N VAL A 719 -0.06 -4.55 19.70
CA VAL A 719 0.85 -5.48 20.39
C VAL A 719 1.21 -4.99 21.79
N CYS A 720 0.16 -4.70 22.57
CA CYS A 720 0.22 -4.14 23.92
C CYS A 720 1.35 -4.65 24.83
N GLY A 721 2.15 -3.70 25.33
CA GLY A 721 3.30 -3.87 26.21
C GLY A 721 4.65 -3.67 25.51
N ASN A 722 4.68 -3.14 24.29
CA ASN A 722 5.88 -2.91 23.49
C ASN A 722 6.49 -1.50 23.67
N ASN A 723 5.72 -0.53 24.18
CA ASN A 723 6.02 0.89 24.44
C ASN A 723 5.98 1.86 23.22
N GLU A 724 5.32 1.50 22.12
CA GLU A 724 4.88 2.40 21.03
C GLU A 724 3.34 2.36 21.00
N GLN A 725 2.63 3.49 21.11
CA GLN A 725 1.15 3.45 21.05
C GLN A 725 0.66 3.16 19.62
N GLU A 726 -0.05 2.05 19.43
CA GLU A 726 -0.51 1.60 18.12
C GLU A 726 -1.98 1.95 17.81
N PHE A 727 -2.35 1.96 16.52
CA PHE A 727 -3.68 2.39 16.07
C PHE A 727 -4.76 1.37 16.47
N GLY A 728 -5.39 1.62 17.62
CA GLY A 728 -6.34 0.72 18.28
C GLY A 728 -6.21 0.74 19.81
N GLU A 729 -5.13 1.31 20.34
CA GLU A 729 -4.84 1.40 21.77
C GLU A 729 -5.13 2.79 22.33
N ASP A 730 -5.52 2.86 23.61
CA ASP A 730 -5.50 4.10 24.37
C ASP A 730 -4.05 4.55 24.66
N CYS A 731 -3.13 3.59 24.85
CA CYS A 731 -1.75 3.81 25.26
C CYS A 731 -0.94 2.49 25.12
N ASP A 732 0.39 2.55 25.16
CA ASP A 732 1.23 1.38 25.46
C ASP A 732 2.32 1.72 26.47
N GLY A 733 2.26 1.07 27.65
CA GLY A 733 3.39 0.99 28.57
C GLY A 733 3.80 2.32 29.19
N LEU A 734 4.70 3.04 28.52
CA LEU A 734 5.14 4.40 28.86
C LEU A 734 4.69 5.47 27.85
N ASP A 735 4.25 5.08 26.66
CA ASP A 735 3.61 5.97 25.71
C ASP A 735 2.11 6.07 26.03
N LEU A 736 1.62 7.30 26.15
CA LEU A 736 0.25 7.63 26.55
C LEU A 736 -0.46 8.52 25.51
N GLY A 737 0.16 8.71 24.32
CA GLY A 737 -0.36 9.62 23.29
C GLY A 737 -0.31 11.10 23.69
N GLY A 738 0.49 11.41 24.73
CA GLY A 738 0.51 12.73 25.37
C GLY A 738 -0.67 13.01 26.32
N ALA A 739 -1.61 12.08 26.50
CA ALA A 739 -2.78 12.28 27.36
C ALA A 739 -2.44 12.32 28.86
N THR A 740 -3.29 13.01 29.62
CA THR A 740 -3.17 13.22 31.05
C THR A 740 -4.45 12.86 31.81
N CYS A 741 -4.40 12.87 33.14
CA CYS A 741 -5.59 12.70 33.98
C CYS A 741 -6.70 13.72 33.67
N PHE A 742 -6.35 14.94 33.25
CA PHE A 742 -7.32 15.98 32.91
C PHE A 742 -8.10 15.63 31.64
N ASP A 743 -7.44 15.02 30.65
CA ASP A 743 -8.06 14.56 29.40
C ASP A 743 -9.01 13.37 29.61
N ARG A 744 -8.99 12.76 30.81
CA ARG A 744 -9.93 11.73 31.29
C ARG A 744 -10.94 12.28 32.31
N GLY A 745 -11.07 13.61 32.40
CA GLY A 745 -12.07 14.29 33.24
C GLY A 745 -11.65 14.53 34.71
N CYS A 746 -10.44 14.12 35.13
CA CYS A 746 -10.04 14.20 36.54
C CYS A 746 -9.48 15.59 36.92
N THR A 747 -10.09 16.29 37.88
CA THR A 747 -9.73 17.69 38.22
C THR A 747 -8.50 17.84 39.12
N GLY A 748 -8.14 16.80 39.88
CA GLY A 748 -7.03 16.81 40.82
C GLY A 748 -5.68 16.47 40.20
N GLY A 749 -5.65 16.21 38.88
CA GLY A 749 -4.47 15.74 38.17
C GLY A 749 -4.00 14.36 38.63
N GLY A 750 -2.68 14.14 38.65
CA GLY A 750 -2.07 12.88 39.07
C GLY A 750 -1.16 12.28 37.99
N ALA A 751 -0.87 10.98 38.08
CA ALA A 751 -0.10 10.26 37.10
C ALA A 751 -1.02 9.31 36.32
N LEU A 752 -1.27 9.61 35.05
CA LEU A 752 -1.86 8.65 34.13
C LEU A 752 -0.83 7.55 33.82
N SER A 753 -1.30 6.34 33.57
CA SER A 753 -0.46 5.19 33.21
C SER A 753 -1.23 4.26 32.27
N CYS A 754 -0.60 3.23 31.74
CA CYS A 754 -1.26 2.26 30.86
C CYS A 754 -1.51 0.91 31.55
N ASN A 755 -2.61 0.25 31.20
CA ASN A 755 -2.89 -1.14 31.60
C ASN A 755 -2.21 -2.16 30.67
N VAL A 756 -2.20 -3.42 31.08
CA VAL A 756 -1.69 -4.56 30.27
C VAL A 756 -2.67 -5.06 29.20
N ASP A 757 -3.78 -4.34 29.02
CA ASP A 757 -4.76 -4.46 27.93
C ASP A 757 -4.85 -3.16 27.11
N CYS A 758 -3.89 -2.25 27.30
CA CYS A 758 -3.69 -1.01 26.56
C CYS A 758 -4.90 -0.06 26.54
N THR A 759 -5.64 -0.11 27.65
CA THR A 759 -6.56 0.92 28.13
C THR A 759 -5.86 1.91 29.08
N TYR A 760 -6.34 3.15 29.16
CA TYR A 760 -5.83 4.12 30.14
C TYR A 760 -6.11 3.69 31.60
N ASN A 761 -5.08 3.76 32.45
CA ASN A 761 -5.16 3.50 33.88
C ASN A 761 -5.17 4.82 34.68
N THR A 762 -6.36 5.20 35.15
CA THR A 762 -6.63 6.39 35.98
C THR A 762 -6.47 6.15 37.48
N ALA A 763 -6.02 4.97 37.96
CA ALA A 763 -5.98 4.65 39.39
C ALA A 763 -4.95 5.46 40.22
N ALA A 764 -4.09 6.25 39.56
CA ALA A 764 -3.20 7.24 40.18
C ALA A 764 -3.52 8.70 39.76
N CYS A 765 -4.67 8.91 39.13
CA CYS A 765 -5.32 10.21 39.00
C CYS A 765 -6.13 10.54 40.26
N SER A 766 -6.46 11.81 40.47
CA SER A 766 -7.20 12.33 41.63
C SER A 766 -8.38 13.16 41.18
N GLU A 767 -9.49 13.10 41.94
CA GLU A 767 -10.76 13.78 41.62
C GLU A 767 -11.27 13.43 40.22
N CYS A 768 -11.33 12.13 39.90
CA CYS A 768 -12.03 11.63 38.71
C CYS A 768 -13.52 11.40 39.02
N PRO A 769 -14.43 11.61 38.06
CA PRO A 769 -15.85 11.23 38.20
C PRO A 769 -16.03 9.72 38.41
N VAL A 770 -17.09 9.32 39.13
CA VAL A 770 -17.36 7.95 39.57
C VAL A 770 -18.86 7.60 39.45
N CYS A 771 -19.37 7.55 38.21
CA CYS A 771 -20.77 7.21 37.97
C CYS A 771 -21.21 5.89 38.66
N GLY A 772 -22.37 5.88 39.32
CA GLY A 772 -22.96 4.75 40.05
C GLY A 772 -22.82 4.81 41.58
N ASP A 773 -22.32 5.92 42.13
CA ASP A 773 -22.15 6.22 43.56
C ASP A 773 -23.47 6.69 44.23
N GLY A 774 -24.30 7.44 43.50
CA GLY A 774 -25.54 8.06 43.96
C GLY A 774 -25.44 9.55 44.35
N SER A 775 -24.33 10.22 44.03
CA SER A 775 -24.07 11.64 44.26
C SER A 775 -23.55 12.28 42.97
N CYS A 776 -24.21 13.31 42.44
CA CYS A 776 -23.69 14.08 41.30
C CYS A 776 -22.52 14.96 41.75
N ASP A 777 -21.30 14.46 41.57
CA ASP A 777 -20.07 15.11 42.03
C ASP A 777 -19.41 15.98 40.93
N LYS A 778 -18.49 16.85 41.33
CA LYS A 778 -17.92 17.86 40.42
C LYS A 778 -17.08 17.22 39.30
N GLY A 779 -17.59 17.29 38.07
CA GLY A 779 -17.00 16.64 36.88
C GLY A 779 -17.90 15.55 36.28
N GLU A 780 -19.06 15.31 36.89
CA GLU A 780 -20.15 14.49 36.39
C GLU A 780 -21.27 15.38 35.84
N ASP A 781 -21.98 14.91 34.82
CA ASP A 781 -23.18 15.56 34.28
C ASP A 781 -24.28 14.54 33.96
N CYS A 782 -25.51 15.02 33.68
CA CYS A 782 -26.66 14.15 33.42
C CYS A 782 -26.58 13.34 32.11
N ASN A 783 -25.61 13.61 31.23
CA ASN A 783 -25.36 12.88 29.98
C ASN A 783 -24.28 11.80 30.15
N GLY A 784 -23.25 12.06 30.96
CA GLY A 784 -22.15 11.14 31.27
C GLY A 784 -22.42 10.21 32.45
N CYS A 785 -22.99 10.73 33.55
CA CYS A 785 -23.30 9.99 34.78
C CYS A 785 -24.80 10.09 35.16
N ILE A 786 -25.68 9.71 34.23
CA ILE A 786 -27.16 9.71 34.39
C ILE A 786 -27.69 8.83 35.55
N ALA A 787 -26.83 8.04 36.22
CA ALA A 787 -27.20 7.27 37.41
C ALA A 787 -27.18 8.12 38.71
N ASP A 788 -26.50 9.26 38.68
CA ASP A 788 -26.10 10.05 39.86
C ASP A 788 -26.53 11.51 39.69
N CYS A 789 -26.31 12.05 38.49
CA CYS A 789 -26.74 13.37 38.06
C CYS A 789 -28.20 13.34 37.58
N ALA A 790 -29.05 14.02 38.35
CA ALA A 790 -30.49 14.02 38.14
C ALA A 790 -30.90 14.85 36.91
N SER A 791 -31.78 14.29 36.10
CA SER A 791 -32.52 14.97 35.04
C SER A 791 -33.98 14.53 35.05
N ALA A 792 -34.83 15.25 34.32
CA ALA A 792 -36.21 14.86 34.05
C ALA A 792 -36.53 15.10 32.57
N PRO A 793 -37.26 14.22 31.87
CA PRO A 793 -37.57 14.40 30.46
C PRO A 793 -38.75 15.36 30.20
N ASP A 794 -38.69 16.14 29.12
CA ASP A 794 -39.76 17.03 28.63
C ASP A 794 -40.12 16.75 27.16
N PHE A 795 -40.68 15.56 26.91
CA PHE A 795 -41.17 15.17 25.59
C PHE A 795 -42.64 15.59 25.39
N ALA A 796 -42.94 16.30 24.28
CA ALA A 796 -44.29 16.83 24.06
C ALA A 796 -44.62 17.13 22.58
N CYS A 797 -45.27 16.16 21.91
CA CYS A 797 -45.97 16.34 20.64
C CYS A 797 -46.56 17.73 20.37
N GLY A 798 -46.02 18.42 19.35
CA GLY A 798 -46.37 19.75 18.92
C GLY A 798 -45.30 20.83 19.19
N ASN A 799 -44.12 20.45 19.67
CA ASN A 799 -42.99 21.35 19.95
C ASN A 799 -42.11 21.66 18.70
N GLY A 800 -42.19 20.86 17.63
CA GLY A 800 -41.39 20.97 16.41
C GLY A 800 -40.11 20.11 16.36
N ILE A 801 -39.85 19.31 17.39
CA ILE A 801 -38.71 18.41 17.53
C ILE A 801 -39.22 16.97 17.61
N CYS A 802 -38.47 16.01 17.09
CA CYS A 802 -38.78 14.57 17.13
C CYS A 802 -37.72 13.87 18.00
N GLU A 803 -38.00 13.72 19.29
CA GLU A 803 -37.12 13.12 20.30
C GLU A 803 -37.23 11.60 20.31
N THR A 804 -36.49 10.95 19.42
CA THR A 804 -36.61 9.51 19.19
C THR A 804 -36.19 8.66 20.41
N ALA A 805 -35.34 9.21 21.29
CA ALA A 805 -34.98 8.60 22.58
C ALA A 805 -36.17 8.49 23.55
N ASP A 806 -37.09 9.47 23.54
CA ASP A 806 -38.29 9.50 24.39
C ASP A 806 -39.49 8.76 23.76
N GLY A 807 -39.30 8.15 22.58
CA GLY A 807 -40.32 7.37 21.86
C GLY A 807 -41.16 8.17 20.86
N GLU A 808 -40.73 9.38 20.51
CA GLU A 808 -41.29 10.16 19.40
C GLU A 808 -40.95 9.47 18.06
N THR A 809 -41.98 9.17 17.27
CA THR A 809 -41.87 8.59 15.91
C THR A 809 -43.02 9.14 15.07
N CYS A 810 -42.97 9.05 13.74
CA CYS A 810 -44.11 9.53 12.94
C CYS A 810 -45.42 8.73 13.12
N VAL A 811 -45.44 7.67 13.93
CA VAL A 811 -46.65 6.90 14.29
C VAL A 811 -47.16 7.28 15.68
N THR A 812 -46.28 7.46 16.67
CA THR A 812 -46.62 7.91 18.02
C THR A 812 -46.88 9.42 18.05
N CYS A 813 -46.02 10.18 17.38
CA CYS A 813 -46.08 11.63 17.25
C CYS A 813 -45.95 12.15 15.80
N PRO A 814 -47.03 12.08 15.00
CA PRO A 814 -47.02 12.49 13.58
C PRO A 814 -46.99 14.01 13.33
N ALA A 815 -46.91 14.85 14.38
CA ALA A 815 -46.88 16.31 14.24
C ALA A 815 -45.45 16.83 13.99
N ASP A 816 -44.48 16.24 14.69
CA ASP A 816 -43.11 16.75 14.78
C ASP A 816 -42.14 15.81 14.05
N CYS A 817 -42.34 14.50 14.16
CA CYS A 817 -41.65 13.51 13.33
C CYS A 817 -42.16 13.53 11.88
N ASN A 818 -41.39 14.18 10.99
CA ASN A 818 -41.76 14.41 9.59
C ASN A 818 -42.06 13.10 8.83
N ASN A 819 -43.07 13.10 7.96
CA ASN A 819 -43.51 11.89 7.27
C ASN A 819 -44.37 12.10 6.03
N ILE A 820 -44.39 11.08 5.18
CA ILE A 820 -45.40 10.90 4.12
C ILE A 820 -45.97 9.49 4.20
N GLN A 821 -46.91 9.23 5.10
CA GLN A 821 -47.51 7.89 5.27
C GLN A 821 -48.63 7.56 4.25
N LYS A 822 -48.84 8.38 3.21
CA LYS A 822 -49.92 8.22 2.22
C LYS A 822 -49.45 8.57 0.81
N GLY A 823 -49.74 7.69 -0.16
CA GLY A 823 -49.34 7.86 -1.57
C GLY A 823 -48.80 6.57 -2.19
N LYS A 824 -47.99 6.69 -3.26
CA LYS A 824 -47.22 5.56 -3.80
C LYS A 824 -46.24 5.04 -2.74
N PRO A 825 -46.04 3.72 -2.57
CA PRO A 825 -45.08 3.19 -1.59
C PRO A 825 -43.65 3.73 -1.75
N THR A 826 -43.20 3.96 -2.99
CA THR A 826 -41.89 4.55 -3.34
C THR A 826 -41.68 5.99 -2.85
N ASN A 827 -42.73 6.65 -2.37
CA ASN A 827 -42.71 8.04 -1.93
C ASN A 827 -43.10 8.18 -0.45
N ARG A 828 -43.23 7.07 0.29
CA ARG A 828 -43.49 7.09 1.73
C ARG A 828 -42.18 7.11 2.50
N TYR A 829 -42.21 7.77 3.66
CA TYR A 829 -41.19 7.68 4.69
C TYR A 829 -41.79 8.01 6.07
N CYS A 830 -41.16 7.51 7.12
CA CYS A 830 -41.46 7.81 8.52
C CYS A 830 -40.17 8.15 9.25
N CYS A 831 -40.03 9.37 9.76
CA CYS A 831 -38.90 9.72 10.62
C CYS A 831 -39.10 9.17 12.05
N GLY A 832 -38.02 8.69 12.65
CA GLY A 832 -37.98 8.12 13.99
C GLY A 832 -36.64 7.42 14.25
N ASP A 833 -36.66 6.48 15.18
CA ASP A 833 -35.58 5.54 15.53
C ASP A 833 -35.32 4.43 14.49
N GLY A 834 -35.98 4.49 13.33
CA GLY A 834 -35.93 3.44 12.30
C GLY A 834 -36.90 2.26 12.49
N VAL A 835 -37.75 2.21 13.53
CA VAL A 835 -38.60 1.03 13.81
C VAL A 835 -40.11 1.20 13.50
N ALA A 836 -40.57 2.41 13.21
CA ALA A 836 -42.01 2.73 13.08
C ALA A 836 -42.46 3.16 11.67
N GLY A 837 -43.69 2.77 11.28
CA GLY A 837 -44.37 3.25 10.07
C GLY A 837 -44.01 2.56 8.75
N ASP A 838 -44.59 3.04 7.64
CA ASP A 838 -44.19 2.62 6.29
C ASP A 838 -42.88 3.33 5.90
N ASN A 839 -41.87 2.55 5.50
CA ASN A 839 -40.52 3.01 5.16
C ASN A 839 -39.90 3.89 6.28
N PRO A 840 -39.58 3.32 7.45
CA PRO A 840 -38.86 4.05 8.47
C PRO A 840 -37.50 4.54 7.98
N VAL A 841 -37.07 5.69 8.49
CA VAL A 841 -35.75 6.30 8.31
C VAL A 841 -35.32 6.97 9.61
N ASP A 842 -34.01 6.96 9.89
CA ASP A 842 -33.41 7.58 11.07
C ASP A 842 -33.35 9.11 10.98
N CYS A 843 -33.00 9.77 12.10
CA CYS A 843 -32.83 11.22 12.16
C CYS A 843 -31.65 11.78 11.33
N GLY A 844 -30.76 10.94 10.80
CA GLY A 844 -29.70 11.35 9.87
C GLY A 844 -30.22 11.61 8.45
N ASP A 845 -31.40 11.10 8.09
CA ASP A 845 -32.00 11.37 6.79
C ASP A 845 -32.36 12.86 6.65
N ALA A 846 -31.85 13.51 5.59
CA ALA A 846 -32.07 14.92 5.31
C ALA A 846 -33.55 15.31 5.14
N ARG A 847 -34.46 14.36 4.95
CA ARG A 847 -35.92 14.59 4.94
C ARG A 847 -36.48 14.80 6.35
N CYS A 848 -35.84 14.27 7.39
CA CYS A 848 -36.31 14.36 8.77
C CYS A 848 -36.06 15.75 9.38
N ASN A 849 -34.94 16.37 9.05
CA ASN A 849 -34.59 17.75 9.43
C ASN A 849 -35.06 18.78 8.40
N GLY A 850 -36.10 18.46 7.63
CA GLY A 850 -36.53 19.20 6.44
C GLY A 850 -37.87 19.89 6.61
N GLY A 851 -37.90 21.22 6.44
CA GLY A 851 -39.13 22.02 6.33
C GLY A 851 -39.55 22.80 7.59
N GLY A 852 -38.75 22.75 8.66
CA GLY A 852 -39.02 23.42 9.94
C GLY A 852 -39.08 22.48 11.15
N ASN A 853 -38.96 21.17 10.92
CA ASN A 853 -38.90 20.14 11.95
C ASN A 853 -37.44 19.71 12.17
N THR A 854 -37.11 19.33 13.41
CA THR A 854 -35.78 18.79 13.81
C THR A 854 -35.95 17.37 14.34
N CYS A 855 -34.97 16.49 14.15
CA CYS A 855 -34.99 15.10 14.61
C CYS A 855 -33.74 14.81 15.45
N THR A 856 -33.91 14.26 16.65
CA THR A 856 -32.80 13.98 17.58
C THR A 856 -32.86 12.55 18.14
N VAL A 857 -31.68 12.02 18.43
CA VAL A 857 -31.46 10.72 19.12
C VAL A 857 -31.02 10.89 20.59
N LEU A 858 -30.96 12.14 21.06
CA LEU A 858 -30.81 12.49 22.46
C LEU A 858 -32.21 12.79 23.05
N PRO A 859 -32.46 12.51 24.34
CA PRO A 859 -33.73 12.87 24.98
C PRO A 859 -33.87 14.39 25.16
N ALA A 860 -35.10 14.91 25.19
CA ALA A 860 -35.34 16.27 25.66
C ALA A 860 -35.40 16.28 27.19
N LEU A 861 -34.56 17.08 27.83
CA LEU A 861 -34.48 17.19 29.29
C LEU A 861 -34.98 18.56 29.76
N ALA A 862 -35.80 18.55 30.80
CA ALA A 862 -36.36 19.72 31.49
C ALA A 862 -35.33 20.45 32.39
N TYR A 863 -34.24 19.76 32.73
CA TYR A 863 -33.08 20.24 33.50
C TYR A 863 -31.96 19.17 33.48
N CYS A 864 -30.71 19.54 33.74
CA CYS A 864 -29.54 18.65 33.63
C CYS A 864 -28.48 18.94 34.70
N CYS A 865 -28.58 18.28 35.85
CA CYS A 865 -27.63 18.51 36.93
C CYS A 865 -26.20 18.11 36.52
N GLY A 866 -25.23 18.97 36.87
CA GLY A 866 -23.79 18.83 36.60
C GLY A 866 -23.26 19.64 35.41
N ASP A 867 -24.11 20.35 34.64
CA ASP A 867 -23.67 21.10 33.45
C ASP A 867 -23.07 22.50 33.73
N ALA A 868 -22.97 22.87 35.00
CA ALA A 868 -22.52 24.17 35.54
C ALA A 868 -23.46 25.37 35.29
N VAL A 869 -24.69 25.14 34.86
CA VAL A 869 -25.77 26.13 34.80
C VAL A 869 -26.85 25.75 35.83
N CYS A 870 -27.45 26.73 36.50
CA CYS A 870 -28.61 26.53 37.37
C CYS A 870 -29.82 27.18 36.68
N GLU A 871 -30.61 26.39 35.95
CA GLU A 871 -31.70 26.89 35.12
C GLU A 871 -33.05 26.15 35.26
N ASP A 872 -34.08 26.75 34.66
CA ASP A 872 -35.52 26.40 34.70
C ASP A 872 -36.13 25.90 36.03
N ILE A 873 -35.96 24.62 36.37
CA ILE A 873 -36.59 23.96 37.54
C ILE A 873 -35.57 23.63 38.64
N GLU A 874 -34.30 23.96 38.44
CA GLU A 874 -33.22 23.59 39.36
C GLU A 874 -33.19 24.47 40.62
N ASP A 875 -33.10 23.80 41.77
CA ASP A 875 -32.88 24.37 43.09
C ASP A 875 -32.01 23.45 43.95
N LEU A 876 -31.60 23.95 45.13
CA LEU A 876 -30.77 23.23 46.11
C LEU A 876 -31.38 21.92 46.64
N GLY A 877 -32.59 21.54 46.22
CA GLY A 877 -33.31 20.32 46.59
C GLY A 877 -33.43 19.27 45.48
N ASN A 878 -33.26 19.61 44.20
CA ASN A 878 -33.19 18.66 43.08
C ASN A 878 -31.84 18.68 42.34
N CYS A 879 -31.13 19.80 42.32
CA CYS A 879 -29.78 19.91 41.78
C CYS A 879 -28.91 20.86 42.62
N ALA A 880 -28.18 20.30 43.59
CA ALA A 880 -27.31 21.07 44.47
C ALA A 880 -25.92 21.37 43.85
N ALA A 881 -25.52 20.67 42.78
CA ALA A 881 -24.21 20.85 42.15
C ALA A 881 -24.07 22.27 41.56
N ASP A 882 -25.00 22.66 40.69
CA ASP A 882 -24.92 23.91 39.92
C ASP A 882 -25.60 25.07 40.64
N CYS A 883 -26.68 24.81 41.38
CA CYS A 883 -27.40 25.85 42.13
C CYS A 883 -26.76 26.24 43.47
N THR A 884 -25.56 25.75 43.81
CA THR A 884 -24.79 26.26 44.96
C THR A 884 -24.10 27.58 44.59
N PRO A 885 -24.40 28.72 45.26
CA PRO A 885 -23.87 30.03 44.86
C PRO A 885 -22.34 30.10 44.84
N THR A 886 -21.76 30.28 43.66
CA THR A 886 -20.32 30.36 43.46
C THR A 886 -19.72 31.65 44.03
N VAL A 887 -18.44 31.59 44.42
CA VAL A 887 -17.63 32.76 44.77
C VAL A 887 -17.59 33.75 43.59
N PRO A 888 -17.67 35.08 43.82
CA PRO A 888 -17.58 36.06 42.73
C PRO A 888 -16.29 35.91 41.91
N GLY A 889 -16.43 35.72 40.60
CA GLY A 889 -15.31 35.50 39.68
C GLY A 889 -14.50 36.77 39.37
N GLU A 890 -13.20 36.59 39.12
CA GLU A 890 -12.26 37.70 38.88
C GLU A 890 -11.95 37.87 37.39
N ALA A 891 -11.93 39.12 36.92
CA ALA A 891 -11.73 39.47 35.52
C ALA A 891 -10.26 39.64 35.08
N GLY A 892 -9.30 39.07 35.84
CA GLY A 892 -7.87 39.18 35.54
C GLY A 892 -7.04 38.05 36.17
N GLY A 893 -6.46 37.19 35.33
CA GLY A 893 -5.68 36.03 35.79
C GLY A 893 -4.28 36.42 36.26
N GLY A 894 -4.11 36.70 37.55
CA GLY A 894 -2.80 36.99 38.16
C GLY A 894 -2.68 36.50 39.60
N GLU A 895 -1.50 36.02 39.98
CA GLU A 895 -1.21 35.43 41.31
C GLU A 895 -1.30 36.41 42.51
N TYR A 896 -1.59 37.69 42.27
CA TYR A 896 -1.34 38.78 43.23
C TYR A 896 -2.59 39.52 43.72
N LEU A 897 -3.78 39.18 43.22
CA LEU A 897 -5.07 39.57 43.77
C LEU A 897 -6.00 38.36 43.62
N GLN A 898 -6.61 37.91 44.72
CA GLN A 898 -7.57 36.81 44.71
C GLN A 898 -8.72 37.00 45.70
N VAL A 899 -9.97 36.82 45.24
CA VAL A 899 -11.12 36.55 46.11
C VAL A 899 -10.92 35.18 46.76
N THR A 900 -10.62 35.19 48.06
CA THR A 900 -10.30 33.99 48.86
C THR A 900 -11.51 33.40 49.58
N GLY A 901 -12.67 34.04 49.49
CA GLY A 901 -13.94 33.49 49.95
C GLY A 901 -15.07 34.51 50.00
N PHE A 902 -16.30 34.01 50.06
CA PHE A 902 -17.49 34.80 50.35
C PHE A 902 -18.39 34.04 51.34
N ASP A 903 -18.72 34.66 52.47
CA ASP A 903 -19.67 34.13 53.43
C ASP A 903 -21.06 34.73 53.19
N ALA A 904 -21.89 33.97 52.45
CA ALA A 904 -23.27 34.34 52.14
C ALA A 904 -24.18 34.49 53.38
N ALA A 905 -23.80 33.95 54.54
CA ALA A 905 -24.58 34.12 55.78
C ALA A 905 -24.28 35.43 56.52
N THR A 906 -23.14 36.08 56.25
CA THR A 906 -22.76 37.38 56.86
C THR A 906 -22.57 38.52 55.87
N GLY A 907 -22.50 38.24 54.56
CA GLY A 907 -22.14 39.23 53.54
C GLY A 907 -20.66 39.65 53.61
N THR A 908 -19.79 38.74 54.07
CA THR A 908 -18.35 39.02 54.17
C THR A 908 -17.62 38.52 52.94
N LEU A 909 -16.97 39.43 52.20
CA LEU A 909 -16.07 39.11 51.11
C LEU A 909 -14.61 39.11 51.60
N SER A 910 -13.88 38.02 51.40
CA SER A 910 -12.46 37.92 51.76
C SER A 910 -11.61 38.05 50.51
N ILE A 911 -10.73 39.05 50.46
CA ILE A 911 -9.80 39.26 49.33
C ILE A 911 -8.36 39.27 49.83
N SER A 912 -7.46 38.63 49.08
CA SER A 912 -6.02 38.60 49.34
C SER A 912 -5.26 39.37 48.27
N TYR A 913 -4.18 40.03 48.66
CA TYR A 913 -3.35 40.84 47.76
C TYR A 913 -1.87 40.70 48.11
N GLY A 914 -1.05 40.56 47.08
CA GLY A 914 0.41 40.46 47.16
C GLY A 914 1.11 41.82 47.16
N VAL A 915 2.41 41.83 46.85
CA VAL A 915 3.23 43.06 46.71
C VAL A 915 3.53 43.34 45.22
N PRO A 916 2.60 43.86 44.41
CA PRO A 916 2.92 44.31 43.06
C PRO A 916 3.92 45.48 43.10
N CYS A 917 4.88 45.46 42.18
CA CYS A 917 5.75 46.58 41.79
C CYS A 917 6.37 47.42 42.93
N ALA A 918 6.61 46.82 44.10
CA ALA A 918 7.23 47.44 45.29
C ALA A 918 6.46 48.63 45.90
N ALA A 919 5.12 48.66 45.81
CA ALA A 919 4.28 49.53 46.62
C ALA A 919 4.53 49.32 48.13
N THR A 920 4.36 50.38 48.94
CA THR A 920 4.54 50.29 50.41
C THR A 920 3.24 50.17 51.17
N ASP A 921 2.12 50.52 50.54
CA ASP A 921 0.75 50.46 51.06
C ASP A 921 -0.22 50.32 49.87
N HIS A 922 -1.49 50.01 50.13
CA HIS A 922 -2.53 49.85 49.11
C HIS A 922 -3.83 50.55 49.52
N THR A 923 -4.66 50.84 48.52
CA THR A 923 -6.05 51.27 48.67
C THR A 923 -6.97 50.35 47.87
N ILE A 924 -8.14 49.98 48.40
CA ILE A 924 -9.22 49.32 47.66
C ILE A 924 -10.23 50.38 47.23
N GLU A 925 -10.51 50.48 45.94
CA GLU A 925 -11.44 51.45 45.32
C GLU A 925 -12.63 50.70 44.73
N PHE A 926 -13.87 51.14 44.97
CA PHE A 926 -15.05 50.28 44.68
C PHE A 926 -16.37 50.99 44.35
N GLY A 927 -17.33 50.23 43.81
CA GLY A 927 -18.68 50.71 43.53
C GLY A 927 -19.70 49.62 43.13
N GLU A 928 -20.93 50.05 42.85
CA GLU A 928 -22.07 49.19 42.49
C GLU A 928 -22.12 48.87 40.98
N LEU A 929 -22.48 47.62 40.65
CA LEU A 929 -22.83 47.21 39.29
C LEU A 929 -24.34 46.91 39.21
N THR A 930 -25.04 47.59 38.30
CA THR A 930 -26.45 47.27 37.98
C THR A 930 -26.56 46.71 36.56
N ARG A 931 -27.56 45.85 36.31
CA ARG A 931 -27.86 45.33 34.95
C ARG A 931 -28.04 46.43 33.89
N THR A 932 -28.43 47.64 34.31
CA THR A 932 -28.58 48.82 33.45
C THR A 932 -27.30 49.60 33.17
N ASN A 933 -26.19 49.32 33.87
CA ASN A 933 -25.00 50.17 33.83
C ASN A 933 -23.66 49.41 33.75
N LEU A 934 -23.64 48.16 33.28
CA LEU A 934 -22.42 47.35 33.12
C LEU A 934 -21.34 48.01 32.22
N ALA A 935 -21.70 49.02 31.43
CA ALA A 935 -20.80 49.76 30.55
C ALA A 935 -20.25 51.08 31.16
N SER A 936 -20.54 51.41 32.43
CA SER A 936 -19.85 52.50 33.13
C SER A 936 -19.75 52.25 34.64
N TYR A 937 -18.55 52.31 35.19
CA TYR A 937 -18.31 52.17 36.62
C TYR A 937 -18.33 53.55 37.29
N ASN A 938 -18.90 53.63 38.49
CA ASN A 938 -18.89 54.83 39.33
C ASN A 938 -18.34 54.44 40.69
N TRP A 939 -17.34 55.19 41.18
CA TRP A 939 -16.78 54.99 42.51
C TRP A 939 -17.79 55.39 43.61
N ALA A 940 -17.75 54.67 44.74
CA ALA A 940 -18.66 54.83 45.86
C ALA A 940 -17.96 54.82 47.24
N GLY A 941 -16.69 54.39 47.30
CA GLY A 941 -15.90 54.38 48.52
C GLY A 941 -14.48 53.86 48.31
N GLN A 942 -13.64 54.09 49.33
CA GLN A 942 -12.22 53.71 49.37
C GLN A 942 -11.88 53.13 50.74
N GLU A 943 -11.04 52.08 50.80
CA GLU A 943 -10.54 51.45 52.03
C GLU A 943 -9.00 51.39 52.02
N CYS A 944 -8.34 51.87 53.06
CA CYS A 944 -6.94 52.35 52.98
C CYS A 944 -6.09 51.99 54.20
N GLY A 945 -4.76 52.07 54.06
CA GLY A 945 -3.82 51.69 55.12
C GLY A 945 -3.71 50.18 55.27
N LEU A 946 -3.86 49.47 54.15
CA LEU A 946 -3.96 48.03 54.03
C LEU A 946 -2.60 47.34 54.27
N GLY A 947 -1.52 48.06 54.00
CA GLY A 947 -0.16 47.53 53.96
C GLY A 947 0.24 47.01 52.59
N ASN A 948 1.47 46.52 52.48
CA ASN A 948 2.05 46.13 51.20
C ASN A 948 1.61 44.73 50.70
N ALA A 949 1.02 43.89 51.55
CA ALA A 949 0.35 42.63 51.21
C ALA A 949 -0.49 42.13 52.39
N GLY A 950 -1.56 41.36 52.14
CA GLY A 950 -2.40 40.82 53.21
C GLY A 950 -3.68 40.14 52.74
N VAL A 951 -4.60 39.95 53.69
CA VAL A 951 -6.00 39.56 53.45
C VAL A 951 -6.89 40.61 54.09
N TYR A 952 -7.75 41.25 53.29
CA TYR A 952 -8.78 42.17 53.75
C TYR A 952 -10.11 41.43 53.81
N ASN A 953 -10.82 41.55 54.94
CA ASN A 953 -12.10 40.89 55.17
C ASN A 953 -13.20 41.95 55.24
N TRP A 954 -13.97 42.03 54.17
CA TRP A 954 -14.89 43.11 53.87
C TRP A 954 -16.31 42.73 54.30
N SER A 955 -16.69 43.10 55.52
CA SER A 955 -18.05 42.91 56.00
C SER A 955 -18.97 44.05 55.53
N THR A 956 -19.85 43.80 54.56
CA THR A 956 -20.83 44.80 54.07
C THR A 956 -22.26 44.39 54.39
N ILE A 957 -22.79 44.93 55.49
CA ILE A 957 -24.22 44.77 55.82
C ILE A 957 -25.04 45.71 54.92
N GLY A 958 -25.37 45.25 53.71
CA GLY A 958 -26.24 45.95 52.76
C GLY A 958 -25.62 46.27 51.39
N THR A 959 -24.75 45.41 50.87
CA THR A 959 -24.24 45.47 49.49
C THR A 959 -25.34 45.19 48.44
N PRO A 960 -25.19 45.70 47.20
CA PRO A 960 -26.14 45.48 46.10
C PRO A 960 -25.93 44.12 45.40
N ASP A 961 -26.86 43.75 44.51
CA ASP A 961 -26.89 42.47 43.78
C ASP A 961 -25.58 42.14 43.02
N ALA A 962 -24.81 43.16 42.61
CA ALA A 962 -23.44 43.02 42.09
C ALA A 962 -22.61 44.27 42.39
N MET A 963 -21.30 44.10 42.58
CA MET A 963 -20.35 45.19 42.83
C MET A 963 -19.02 44.95 42.11
N PHE A 964 -18.20 46.00 42.01
CA PHE A 964 -16.83 45.91 41.51
C PHE A 964 -15.86 46.57 42.51
N PHE A 965 -14.61 46.13 42.49
CA PHE A 965 -13.50 46.75 43.22
C PHE A 965 -12.20 46.62 42.43
N VAL A 966 -11.24 47.49 42.70
CA VAL A 966 -9.83 47.36 42.27
C VAL A 966 -8.92 47.64 43.47
N ILE A 967 -7.65 47.23 43.38
CA ILE A 967 -6.64 47.56 44.39
C ILE A 967 -5.54 48.39 43.73
N VAL A 968 -5.30 49.59 44.26
CA VAL A 968 -4.33 50.55 43.77
C VAL A 968 -3.11 50.56 44.69
N GLY A 969 -1.93 50.32 44.13
CA GLY A 969 -0.67 50.39 44.88
C GLY A 969 -0.21 51.83 45.10
N ASN A 970 0.10 52.19 46.35
CA ASN A 970 0.49 53.54 46.73
C ASN A 970 1.78 53.57 47.59
N ASN A 971 2.32 54.77 47.79
CA ASN A 971 3.54 55.03 48.56
C ASN A 971 3.31 55.91 49.81
N GLY A 972 2.06 56.10 50.21
CA GLY A 972 1.66 57.01 51.30
C GLY A 972 1.69 58.51 50.92
N THR A 973 2.03 58.86 49.67
CA THR A 973 1.94 60.24 49.15
C THR A 973 1.42 60.34 47.71
N GLN A 974 1.61 59.31 46.89
CA GLN A 974 1.11 59.17 45.52
C GLN A 974 0.70 57.72 45.25
N GLU A 975 -0.18 57.54 44.27
CA GLU A 975 -0.76 56.24 43.88
C GLU A 975 -0.47 55.88 42.41
N GLY A 976 -0.87 54.69 41.99
CA GLY A 976 -0.54 54.11 40.68
C GLY A 976 -1.73 53.98 39.72
N SER A 977 -1.58 53.07 38.77
CA SER A 977 -2.62 52.66 37.82
C SER A 977 -3.80 52.00 38.55
N TYR A 978 -5.01 52.26 38.03
CA TYR A 978 -6.27 51.60 38.36
C TYR A 978 -6.53 50.42 37.40
N GLY A 979 -5.54 50.05 36.59
CA GLY A 979 -5.60 49.15 35.44
C GLY A 979 -6.06 49.84 34.16
N ALA A 980 -5.75 49.24 33.02
CA ALA A 980 -6.18 49.72 31.69
C ALA A 980 -7.48 49.05 31.19
N ASP A 981 -8.09 49.62 30.14
CA ASP A 981 -9.13 48.98 29.35
C ASP A 981 -8.56 48.08 28.22
N GLY A 982 -9.44 47.48 27.42
CA GLY A 982 -9.06 46.57 26.32
C GLY A 982 -8.36 47.25 25.13
N ASP A 983 -8.43 48.59 25.03
CA ASP A 983 -7.68 49.39 24.04
C ASP A 983 -6.34 49.90 24.63
N GLY A 984 -6.03 49.54 25.89
CA GLY A 984 -4.79 49.91 26.58
C GLY A 984 -4.81 51.33 27.17
N GLN A 985 -5.98 51.94 27.38
CA GLN A 985 -6.10 53.24 28.03
C GLN A 985 -6.30 53.09 29.55
N GLU A 986 -5.57 53.91 30.32
CA GLU A 986 -5.62 53.97 31.78
C GLU A 986 -7.02 54.40 32.29
N ARG A 987 -7.51 53.74 33.34
CA ARG A 987 -8.79 54.08 33.97
C ARG A 987 -8.70 55.38 34.79
N LEU A 988 -9.82 56.09 34.89
CA LEU A 988 -9.91 57.37 35.59
C LEU A 988 -9.84 57.21 37.13
N GLU A 989 -8.88 57.93 37.74
CA GLU A 989 -8.67 58.15 39.18
C GLU A 989 -9.96 58.46 39.96
N ASP A 990 -10.11 57.92 41.19
CA ASP A 990 -11.23 58.28 42.08
C ASP A 990 -11.03 59.65 42.75
N SER A 991 -11.23 60.68 41.94
CA SER A 991 -11.34 62.07 42.37
C SER A 991 -12.65 62.40 43.13
N THR A 992 -13.48 61.40 43.48
CA THR A 992 -14.86 61.60 43.96
C THR A 992 -15.16 61.08 45.37
N SER A 993 -14.67 59.91 45.81
CA SER A 993 -14.99 59.39 47.15
C SER A 993 -14.23 60.12 48.27
N GLY A 994 -12.99 60.53 48.02
CA GLY A 994 -12.25 61.51 48.84
C GLY A 994 -11.94 61.09 50.29
N ALA A 995 -11.91 59.79 50.58
CA ALA A 995 -11.52 59.24 51.88
C ALA A 995 -9.99 59.27 52.06
N CYS A 996 -9.24 58.92 51.00
CA CYS A 996 -7.79 58.76 51.02
C CYS A 996 -7.09 59.37 49.80
N PRO A 997 -7.35 60.65 49.46
CA PRO A 997 -6.87 61.26 48.21
C PRO A 997 -5.34 61.32 48.13
N MET A 998 -4.78 60.63 47.13
CA MET A 998 -3.40 60.80 46.65
C MET A 998 -3.42 61.23 45.19
N GLU A 999 -2.30 61.78 44.68
CA GLU A 999 -2.18 62.16 43.26
C GLU A 999 -1.73 60.95 42.45
N GLN A 1000 -2.47 60.58 41.39
CA GLN A 1000 -2.07 59.47 40.51
C GLN A 1000 -0.74 59.79 39.81
N ASN A 1001 0.24 58.88 39.92
CA ASN A 1001 1.55 59.04 39.30
C ASN A 1001 2.10 57.71 38.74
N LEU A 1002 1.60 57.37 37.56
CA LEU A 1002 1.96 56.20 36.72
C LEU A 1002 3.48 56.00 36.50
N ALA A 1003 4.30 57.04 36.70
CA ALA A 1003 5.75 56.95 36.54
C ALA A 1003 6.50 56.44 37.79
N TYR A 1004 5.82 56.30 38.94
CA TYR A 1004 6.46 55.99 40.24
C TYR A 1004 5.74 54.93 41.08
N THR A 1005 4.49 54.59 40.76
CA THR A 1005 3.72 53.53 41.42
C THR A 1005 2.93 52.76 40.37
N CYS A 1006 2.97 51.42 40.46
CA CYS A 1006 2.32 50.38 39.63
C CYS A 1006 1.68 50.83 38.31
N ASN A 1007 2.17 50.29 37.19
CA ASN A 1007 1.58 50.44 35.85
C ASN A 1007 1.29 49.06 35.25
#